data_AF-A0A5N9C047-F1
#
_entry.id   AF-A0A5N9C047-F1
#
_cell.length_a   1.000
_cell.length_b   1.000
_cell.length_c   1.000
_cell.angle_alpha   90.00
_cell.angle_beta   90.00
_cell.angle_gamma   90.00
#
_symmetry.space_group_name_H-M   'P 1'
#
loop_
_entity.id
_entity.type
_entity.pdbx_description
1 polymer ?
#
loop_
_entity_poly.entity_id
_entity_poly.type
_entity_poly.pdbx_seq_one_letter_code
_entity_poly.pdbx_strand_id
1 'polypeptide(L)'
;MAKKLSFKLSLPVMAMVVIGVLAVMVSMSMFAGQKTVANVAPELDGVRDGGKALAAPSAAITMSAAGTHSMVITPPEVGATAKLVITTGTLSTTIAEGATITLALENAFGVPSSIATTDIVMTSSTVTNASGAANVRVHPKNVTVEFTGAKLNNPLVHLEVPDMDPTVTGTGTNMFAGSQGIGANSTITITIAQSAGITNPTESDSPTVSVTATGYATGVTTTGTTLPRKLTTSTTSTSRGGSVTITGYGFKNGTTATVFIDADSDAALDSGEVQLAEAVVASDDTFAATFSLTVPPFSRSGGSSAINAVDGKGNSSPTSVSVGVSDKIIISPTTAAVGETVQITLQDFNANNYIASGANGHVKFGAVAGTVPSTQVLQVASDGSLVFDIPIPNGARTGTQYVLVSSDANQDATLTTVDSAGANITITGASLTATPNAVVPNQTVNLQGTGWTDGGAATINAASDASVISLGGATTGLRAASTAAVAAINAGNGAITIDNGGNWSAPVVIPMTNGSMGGGTQTLEVTDNGGRTGSVEITIASRSLSITPAASGLGTTVSVEGSGYPAVNSSTGAATAPTVTMTYYYGSSSKNVATFTPDGNGAFAGTFTVPLDAGIPSDNLVKSSFSYTPSGGSATTVTNTVSHSVPTASLSASLSSGPAGTVVTLTGTGFKAFSTVSSLTIGGVDSRPAPVPATDGDGELSTEVMVPQLATGSHAISVTIASTTASSNFSVTAASTDTGVQSGVADAIGAPVGDNLVRVFNFNNATKAWTFYDPDPDLADANTLSNVAAGSVYWIKVTADADVTLNGTLRSLYAGWNLVSY
;
A
#
# COMPACT_ATOMS: atom_id res chain seq x y z
N MET A 1 11.05 -21.39 -33.18
CA MET A 1 9.60 -21.56 -32.94
C MET A 1 9.14 -20.51 -31.93
N ALA A 2 8.05 -19.79 -32.25
CA ALA A 2 7.21 -18.88 -31.44
C ALA A 2 7.87 -18.20 -30.20
N LYS A 3 8.26 -16.92 -30.20
CA LYS A 3 7.53 -15.65 -30.42
C LYS A 3 6.44 -15.37 -29.38
N LYS A 4 6.72 -14.44 -28.44
CA LYS A 4 5.80 -13.39 -27.96
C LYS A 4 6.53 -12.44 -27.01
N LEU A 5 6.79 -11.21 -27.50
CA LEU A 5 6.85 -10.05 -26.62
C LEU A 5 6.38 -8.84 -27.44
N SER A 6 5.34 -8.19 -26.93
CA SER A 6 4.68 -7.03 -27.50
C SER A 6 5.12 -5.80 -26.71
N PHE A 7 5.53 -4.72 -27.38
CA PHE A 7 5.58 -3.39 -26.76
C PHE A 7 5.08 -2.32 -27.74
N LYS A 8 4.26 -1.42 -27.19
CA LYS A 8 3.65 -0.25 -27.80
C LYS A 8 4.70 0.85 -28.03
N LEU A 9 4.53 1.66 -29.09
CA LEU A 9 5.12 3.00 -29.28
C LEU A 9 4.11 3.82 -30.12
N SER A 10 3.51 4.86 -29.54
CA SER A 10 3.85 6.30 -29.66
C SER A 10 3.33 7.00 -30.93
N LEU A 11 2.45 7.99 -30.71
CA LEU A 11 2.23 9.20 -31.54
C LEU A 11 3.56 9.96 -31.80
N PRO A 12 3.65 11.05 -32.63
CA PRO A 12 2.73 11.72 -33.60
C PRO A 12 3.47 12.24 -34.88
N VAL A 13 2.90 13.27 -35.56
CA VAL A 13 3.43 14.24 -36.58
C VAL A 13 2.98 13.96 -38.03
N MET A 14 1.96 14.62 -38.58
CA MET A 14 1.83 16.01 -39.12
C MET A 14 2.46 16.20 -40.52
N ALA A 15 1.65 16.51 -41.55
CA ALA A 15 2.00 17.42 -42.66
C ALA A 15 0.85 17.65 -43.69
N MET A 16 0.56 18.95 -43.94
CA MET A 16 0.05 19.62 -45.16
C MET A 16 -1.38 19.30 -45.66
N VAL A 17 -2.38 20.21 -45.68
CA VAL A 17 -2.56 21.62 -46.17
C VAL A 17 -2.73 21.76 -47.70
N VAL A 18 -3.70 22.64 -48.06
CA VAL A 18 -4.14 23.21 -49.36
C VAL A 18 -5.43 22.57 -49.91
N ILE A 19 -6.63 23.09 -49.57
CA ILE A 19 -7.37 24.27 -50.08
C ILE A 19 -7.96 24.08 -51.49
N GLY A 20 -9.30 24.15 -51.58
CA GLY A 20 -10.09 24.25 -52.79
C GLY A 20 -11.56 24.57 -52.48
N VAL A 21 -11.84 25.87 -52.37
CA VAL A 21 -13.12 26.55 -52.07
C VAL A 21 -14.25 26.19 -53.04
N LEU A 22 -15.48 25.92 -52.55
CA LEU A 22 -16.72 26.65 -52.93
C LEU A 22 -17.93 26.20 -52.08
N ALA A 23 -18.73 27.19 -51.67
CA ALA A 23 -19.85 27.12 -50.74
C ALA A 23 -21.20 26.73 -51.38
N VAL A 24 -22.21 26.60 -50.50
CA VAL A 24 -23.67 26.79 -50.72
C VAL A 24 -24.53 25.52 -50.88
N MET A 25 -25.43 25.33 -49.90
CA MET A 25 -26.71 24.61 -49.90
C MET A 25 -26.74 23.10 -50.23
N VAL A 26 -27.23 22.29 -49.28
CA VAL A 26 -28.21 21.17 -49.42
C VAL A 26 -28.58 20.80 -47.97
N SER A 27 -29.66 21.26 -47.34
CA SER A 27 -31.08 20.92 -47.53
C SER A 27 -31.42 19.41 -47.57
N MET A 28 -32.31 19.00 -46.65
CA MET A 28 -33.14 17.80 -46.70
C MET A 28 -32.52 16.47 -46.22
N SER A 29 -32.79 16.15 -44.95
CA SER A 29 -33.03 14.77 -44.50
C SER A 29 -34.49 14.63 -44.05
N MET A 30 -35.35 14.31 -45.03
CA MET A 30 -36.63 13.65 -44.79
C MET A 30 -36.34 12.16 -44.52
N PHE A 31 -36.95 11.57 -43.49
CA PHE A 31 -37.55 10.23 -43.49
C PHE A 31 -38.14 9.90 -42.10
N ALA A 32 -39.46 10.05 -41.96
CA ALA A 32 -40.27 9.20 -41.08
C ALA A 32 -41.68 9.15 -41.69
N GLY A 33 -42.08 7.94 -42.08
CA GLY A 33 -43.23 7.68 -42.95
C GLY A 33 -44.59 7.70 -42.25
N GLN A 34 -45.59 8.06 -43.07
CA GLN A 34 -47.04 7.83 -42.97
C GLN A 34 -47.44 6.42 -42.50
N LYS A 35 -48.61 6.32 -41.81
CA LYS A 35 -49.86 5.69 -42.33
C LYS A 35 -51.10 5.86 -41.40
N THR A 36 -52.07 6.69 -41.86
CA THR A 36 -53.57 6.56 -41.95
C THR A 36 -54.38 5.92 -40.79
N VAL A 37 -55.58 6.39 -40.36
CA VAL A 37 -56.92 6.31 -41.04
C VAL A 37 -58.06 7.15 -40.35
N ALA A 38 -58.85 7.85 -41.20
CA ALA A 38 -60.29 8.24 -41.23
C ALA A 38 -61.04 9.11 -40.17
N ASN A 39 -61.49 10.29 -40.66
CA ASN A 39 -62.85 10.88 -40.70
C ASN A 39 -63.99 10.29 -39.84
N VAL A 40 -64.79 11.14 -39.16
CA VAL A 40 -66.23 11.43 -39.42
C VAL A 40 -66.66 12.73 -38.70
N ALA A 41 -67.33 13.66 -39.40
CA ALA A 41 -68.11 14.76 -38.80
C ALA A 41 -69.51 14.26 -38.38
N PRO A 42 -70.31 15.07 -37.66
CA PRO A 42 -71.61 15.35 -38.26
C PRO A 42 -71.99 16.83 -38.20
N GLU A 43 -72.43 17.36 -39.34
CA GLU A 43 -73.43 18.42 -39.41
C GLU A 43 -74.72 17.94 -38.75
N LEU A 44 -75.39 18.83 -38.01
CA LEU A 44 -76.81 18.71 -37.72
C LEU A 44 -77.47 20.03 -38.15
N ASP A 45 -78.05 20.02 -39.35
CA ASP A 45 -79.09 20.96 -39.76
C ASP A 45 -80.44 20.36 -39.34
N GLY A 46 -81.26 21.14 -38.64
CA GLY A 46 -82.53 20.67 -38.08
C GLY A 46 -83.30 21.72 -37.29
N VAL A 47 -84.20 22.42 -37.99
CA VAL A 47 -85.45 23.01 -37.46
C VAL A 47 -85.29 24.21 -36.52
N ARG A 48 -85.33 25.42 -37.11
CA ARG A 48 -85.79 26.63 -36.40
C ARG A 48 -87.32 26.61 -36.35
N ASP A 49 -87.87 26.38 -35.17
CA ASP A 49 -89.15 26.98 -34.77
C ASP A 49 -88.95 27.72 -33.45
N GLY A 50 -89.63 28.85 -33.30
CA GLY A 50 -89.24 29.97 -32.45
C GLY A 50 -89.09 29.68 -30.95
N GLY A 51 -88.02 30.22 -30.35
CA GLY A 51 -87.87 30.28 -28.89
C GLY A 51 -86.56 30.94 -28.41
N LYS A 52 -86.62 32.25 -28.14
CA LYS A 52 -85.75 33.08 -27.26
C LYS A 52 -84.22 33.06 -27.54
N ALA A 53 -83.66 34.23 -27.83
CA ALA A 53 -82.21 34.44 -27.99
C ALA A 53 -81.42 34.10 -26.71
N LEU A 54 -80.30 33.38 -26.86
CA LEU A 54 -79.22 33.37 -25.86
C LEU A 54 -78.69 34.80 -25.69
N ALA A 55 -78.52 35.23 -24.44
CA ALA A 55 -77.98 36.54 -24.10
C ALA A 55 -76.58 36.76 -24.72
N ALA A 56 -76.33 37.97 -25.22
CA ALA A 56 -75.02 38.41 -25.67
C ALA A 56 -73.97 38.30 -24.55
N PRO A 57 -72.69 38.01 -24.86
CA PRO A 57 -71.63 38.00 -23.87
C PRO A 57 -71.49 39.38 -23.21
N SER A 58 -71.32 39.38 -21.89
CA SER A 58 -71.05 40.58 -21.08
C SER A 58 -69.82 41.34 -21.60
N ALA A 59 -69.89 42.68 -21.60
CA ALA A 59 -68.82 43.56 -22.04
C ALA A 59 -67.47 43.21 -21.39
N ALA A 60 -66.39 43.28 -22.16
CA ALA A 60 -65.02 43.07 -21.68
C ALA A 60 -64.68 44.12 -20.62
N ILE A 61 -64.44 43.68 -19.37
CA ILE A 61 -64.03 44.55 -18.26
C ILE A 61 -62.50 44.55 -18.18
N THR A 62 -61.87 45.72 -18.19
CA THR A 62 -60.42 45.88 -17.94
C THR A 62 -60.16 45.92 -16.44
N MET A 63 -59.14 45.23 -15.94
CA MET A 63 -58.63 45.46 -14.58
C MET A 63 -58.02 46.86 -14.53
N SER A 64 -58.81 47.90 -14.27
CA SER A 64 -58.26 49.23 -13.95
C SER A 64 -57.90 49.26 -12.47
N ALA A 65 -56.61 49.41 -12.18
CA ALA A 65 -56.14 49.69 -10.83
C ALA A 65 -55.57 51.11 -10.76
N ALA A 66 -55.85 51.81 -9.68
CA ALA A 66 -55.19 53.07 -9.38
C ALA A 66 -53.90 52.82 -8.60
N GLY A 67 -52.81 53.52 -8.92
CA GLY A 67 -51.53 53.44 -8.20
C GLY A 67 -50.49 52.53 -8.84
N THR A 68 -49.41 52.26 -8.12
CA THR A 68 -48.22 51.56 -8.64
C THR A 68 -48.38 50.04 -8.57
N HIS A 69 -48.05 49.36 -9.67
CA HIS A 69 -47.87 47.90 -9.73
C HIS A 69 -46.39 47.59 -9.64
N SER A 70 -45.98 46.74 -8.71
CA SER A 70 -44.56 46.45 -8.52
C SER A 70 -44.30 44.97 -8.33
N MET A 71 -43.10 44.57 -8.74
CA MET A 71 -42.51 43.30 -8.35
C MET A 71 -41.18 43.62 -7.66
N VAL A 72 -40.89 42.93 -6.56
CA VAL A 72 -39.57 42.93 -5.94
C VAL A 72 -39.01 41.51 -6.02
N ILE A 73 -37.79 41.40 -6.55
CA ILE A 73 -37.05 40.14 -6.69
C ILE A 73 -35.97 40.07 -5.61
N THR A 74 -35.83 38.93 -4.94
CA THR A 74 -34.76 38.72 -3.93
C THR A 74 -34.19 37.29 -3.97
N PRO A 75 -32.88 37.11 -4.26
CA PRO A 75 -31.90 38.14 -4.61
C PRO A 75 -32.11 38.70 -6.03
N PRO A 76 -31.78 39.98 -6.29
CA PRO A 76 -31.84 40.56 -7.64
C PRO A 76 -30.60 40.16 -8.46
N GLU A 77 -30.36 38.85 -8.61
CA GLU A 77 -29.23 38.31 -9.37
C GLU A 77 -29.73 37.51 -10.57
N VAL A 78 -29.12 37.74 -11.74
CA VAL A 78 -29.41 36.97 -12.97
C VAL A 78 -29.26 35.46 -12.74
N GLY A 79 -30.19 34.67 -13.26
CA GLY A 79 -30.20 33.21 -13.15
C GLY A 79 -30.44 32.63 -11.74
N ALA A 80 -30.52 33.46 -10.69
CA ALA A 80 -30.71 32.97 -9.32
C ALA A 80 -32.15 32.51 -9.06
N THR A 81 -32.33 31.48 -8.23
CA THR A 81 -33.65 31.17 -7.65
C THR A 81 -34.09 32.29 -6.73
N ALA A 82 -35.27 32.85 -6.97
CA ALA A 82 -35.69 34.11 -6.36
C ALA A 82 -37.04 34.04 -5.66
N LYS A 83 -37.16 34.87 -4.62
CA LYS A 83 -38.44 35.23 -4.01
C LYS A 83 -39.02 36.37 -4.83
N LEU A 84 -40.29 36.24 -5.24
CA LEU A 84 -41.04 37.27 -5.94
C LEU A 84 -42.10 37.86 -5.02
N VAL A 85 -42.10 39.17 -4.84
CA VAL A 85 -43.18 39.88 -4.13
C VAL A 85 -43.89 40.77 -5.14
N ILE A 86 -45.06 40.33 -5.60
CA ILE A 86 -45.88 41.01 -6.60
C ILE A 86 -46.97 41.78 -5.86
N THR A 87 -47.06 43.09 -6.10
CA THR A 87 -48.08 43.96 -5.50
C THR A 87 -48.87 44.63 -6.61
N THR A 88 -50.18 44.49 -6.60
CA THR A 88 -51.07 45.22 -7.52
C THR A 88 -51.34 46.62 -6.98
N GLY A 89 -51.60 47.59 -7.86
CA GLY A 89 -52.34 48.79 -7.49
C GLY A 89 -53.74 48.45 -6.94
N THR A 90 -54.49 49.48 -6.54
CA THR A 90 -55.83 49.35 -5.96
C THR A 90 -56.85 48.93 -7.03
N LEU A 91 -57.27 47.67 -7.02
CA LEU A 91 -58.23 47.09 -7.95
C LEU A 91 -59.66 47.59 -7.67
N SER A 92 -60.36 48.06 -8.69
CA SER A 92 -61.69 48.70 -8.54
C SER A 92 -62.86 47.75 -8.26
N THR A 93 -62.71 46.45 -8.55
CA THR A 93 -63.81 45.47 -8.54
C THR A 93 -63.45 44.24 -7.70
N THR A 94 -64.46 43.60 -7.12
CA THR A 94 -64.29 42.40 -6.28
C THR A 94 -63.85 41.19 -7.09
N ILE A 95 -63.06 40.30 -6.48
CA ILE A 95 -62.74 38.98 -7.04
C ILE A 95 -63.27 37.93 -6.06
N ALA A 96 -64.21 37.10 -6.52
CA ALA A 96 -64.84 36.08 -5.68
C ALA A 96 -63.83 34.99 -5.28
N GLU A 97 -64.07 34.34 -4.15
CA GLU A 97 -63.41 33.07 -3.83
C GLU A 97 -63.66 32.03 -4.94
N GLY A 98 -62.67 31.20 -5.23
CA GLY A 98 -62.72 30.22 -6.32
C GLY A 98 -62.50 30.82 -7.71
N ALA A 99 -62.46 32.15 -7.84
CA ALA A 99 -61.94 32.79 -9.06
C ALA A 99 -60.45 32.50 -9.23
N THR A 100 -59.94 32.64 -10.46
CA THR A 100 -58.53 32.41 -10.76
C THR A 100 -57.80 33.72 -10.99
N ILE A 101 -56.69 33.93 -10.29
CA ILE A 101 -55.67 34.95 -10.63
C ILE A 101 -54.61 34.28 -11.49
N THR A 102 -54.31 34.84 -12.65
CA THR A 102 -53.27 34.37 -13.56
C THR A 102 -52.09 35.32 -13.54
N LEU A 103 -50.92 34.80 -13.20
CA LEU A 103 -49.62 35.47 -13.32
C LEU A 103 -48.97 35.02 -14.62
N ALA A 104 -48.90 35.91 -15.61
CA ALA A 104 -48.11 35.71 -16.81
C ALA A 104 -46.71 36.27 -16.57
N LEU A 105 -45.77 35.39 -16.25
CA LEU A 105 -44.36 35.74 -16.14
C LEU A 105 -43.78 35.81 -17.56
N GLU A 106 -42.86 36.73 -17.81
CA GLU A 106 -42.12 36.74 -19.07
C GLU A 106 -41.40 35.40 -19.30
N ASN A 107 -41.24 35.02 -20.57
CA ASN A 107 -40.62 33.75 -20.96
C ASN A 107 -39.14 33.62 -20.57
N ALA A 108 -38.53 34.69 -20.06
CA ALA A 108 -37.18 34.71 -19.55
C ALA A 108 -37.08 34.14 -18.12
N PHE A 109 -38.18 34.08 -17.35
CA PHE A 109 -38.20 33.41 -16.05
C PHE A 109 -38.14 31.89 -16.22
N GLY A 110 -37.33 31.22 -15.40
CA GLY A 110 -37.43 29.77 -15.24
C GLY A 110 -38.55 29.45 -14.26
N VAL A 111 -39.64 28.87 -14.75
CA VAL A 111 -40.80 28.50 -13.93
C VAL A 111 -40.90 26.97 -13.88
N PRO A 112 -40.95 26.35 -12.69
CA PRO A 112 -41.17 24.90 -12.58
C PRO A 112 -42.56 24.48 -13.05
N SER A 113 -42.71 23.24 -13.49
CA SER A 113 -44.02 22.68 -13.93
C SER A 113 -45.04 22.49 -12.79
N SER A 114 -44.61 22.65 -11.54
CA SER A 114 -45.45 22.56 -10.35
C SER A 114 -44.90 23.46 -9.26
N ILE A 115 -45.78 24.20 -8.59
CA ILE A 115 -45.45 25.05 -7.45
C ILE A 115 -46.38 24.67 -6.30
N ALA A 116 -45.86 24.45 -5.10
CA ALA A 116 -46.71 24.11 -3.96
C ALA A 116 -47.53 25.32 -3.51
N THR A 117 -48.78 25.09 -3.11
CA THR A 117 -49.65 26.14 -2.56
C THR A 117 -49.02 26.82 -1.35
N THR A 118 -48.26 26.06 -0.53
CA THR A 118 -47.53 26.56 0.64
C THR A 118 -46.39 27.51 0.31
N ASP A 119 -45.86 27.48 -0.91
CA ASP A 119 -44.80 28.40 -1.36
C ASP A 119 -45.34 29.77 -1.77
N ILE A 120 -46.66 29.92 -1.85
CA ILE A 120 -47.33 31.17 -2.25
C ILE A 120 -48.15 31.70 -1.09
N VAL A 121 -47.91 32.95 -0.71
CA VAL A 121 -48.72 33.67 0.27
C VAL A 121 -49.42 34.85 -0.39
N MET A 122 -50.73 34.92 -0.23
CA MET A 122 -51.58 35.99 -0.74
C MET A 122 -52.12 36.81 0.43
N THR A 123 -52.25 38.13 0.22
CA THR A 123 -52.95 39.04 1.14
C THR A 123 -53.74 40.06 0.32
N SER A 124 -54.90 40.49 0.81
CA SER A 124 -55.66 41.60 0.21
C SER A 124 -55.93 42.70 1.23
N SER A 125 -55.86 43.97 0.81
CA SER A 125 -56.11 45.12 1.71
C SER A 125 -57.59 45.32 2.06
N THR A 126 -58.48 44.64 1.35
CA THR A 126 -59.94 44.58 1.60
C THR A 126 -60.47 43.18 1.25
N VAL A 127 -61.55 42.75 1.90
CA VAL A 127 -62.24 41.47 1.66
C VAL A 127 -63.71 41.71 1.30
N THR A 128 -64.39 40.75 0.68
CA THR A 128 -65.75 40.95 0.11
C THR A 128 -66.86 41.19 1.14
N ASN A 129 -66.72 40.73 2.38
CA ASN A 129 -67.69 40.98 3.46
C ASN A 129 -67.08 41.89 4.54
N ALA A 130 -67.85 42.86 5.03
CA ALA A 130 -67.43 43.84 6.04
C ALA A 130 -67.03 43.22 7.39
N SER A 131 -67.40 41.96 7.67
CA SER A 131 -67.03 41.26 8.91
C SER A 131 -65.64 40.60 8.88
N GLY A 132 -64.96 40.53 7.72
CA GLY A 132 -63.64 39.92 7.61
C GLY A 132 -62.47 40.90 7.82
N ALA A 133 -61.34 40.37 8.28
CA ALA A 133 -60.10 41.08 8.46
C ALA A 133 -59.30 41.18 7.13
N ALA A 134 -58.80 42.37 6.84
CA ALA A 134 -57.87 42.60 5.73
C ALA A 134 -56.45 42.13 6.08
N ASN A 135 -55.64 41.89 5.04
CA ASN A 135 -54.21 41.55 5.10
C ASN A 135 -53.88 40.24 5.84
N VAL A 136 -54.86 39.34 5.95
CA VAL A 136 -54.63 37.98 6.45
C VAL A 136 -53.79 37.21 5.44
N ARG A 137 -52.77 36.48 5.93
CA ARG A 137 -51.91 35.64 5.09
C ARG A 137 -52.61 34.32 4.81
N VAL A 138 -52.86 34.07 3.54
CA VAL A 138 -53.52 32.85 3.07
C VAL A 138 -52.71 32.20 1.94
N HIS A 139 -52.94 30.92 1.71
CA HIS A 139 -52.37 30.18 0.59
C HIS A 139 -53.44 29.99 -0.49
N PRO A 140 -53.10 30.04 -1.79
CA PRO A 140 -54.05 29.73 -2.85
C PRO A 140 -54.64 28.34 -2.65
N LYS A 141 -55.92 28.18 -2.98
CA LYS A 141 -56.62 26.91 -2.83
C LYS A 141 -56.07 25.84 -3.77
N ASN A 142 -55.64 26.26 -4.95
CA ASN A 142 -54.95 25.45 -5.93
C ASN A 142 -53.95 26.31 -6.72
N VAL A 143 -52.85 25.69 -7.15
CA VAL A 143 -51.84 26.32 -8.03
C VAL A 143 -51.63 25.41 -9.22
N THR A 144 -51.77 25.95 -10.42
CA THR A 144 -51.44 25.23 -11.66
C THR A 144 -50.51 26.08 -12.52
N VAL A 145 -49.61 25.41 -13.24
CA VAL A 145 -48.67 26.07 -14.16
C VAL A 145 -48.97 25.57 -15.56
N GLU A 146 -49.25 26.50 -16.47
CA GLU A 146 -49.46 26.23 -17.88
C GLU A 146 -48.34 26.89 -18.69
N PHE A 147 -47.80 26.17 -19.69
CA PHE A 147 -46.87 26.74 -20.66
C PHE A 147 -47.57 26.91 -21.99
N THR A 148 -47.63 28.13 -22.48
CA THR A 148 -48.32 28.49 -23.72
C THR A 148 -47.35 28.95 -24.82
N GLY A 149 -47.89 29.20 -26.02
CA GLY A 149 -47.12 29.65 -27.18
C GLY A 149 -46.53 28.50 -28.01
N ALA A 150 -46.06 28.83 -29.21
CA ALA A 150 -45.59 27.83 -30.19
C ALA A 150 -44.37 27.01 -29.72
N LYS A 151 -43.61 27.54 -28.76
CA LYS A 151 -42.45 26.88 -28.15
C LYS A 151 -42.71 26.37 -26.72
N LEU A 152 -43.95 26.47 -26.22
CA LEU A 152 -44.32 26.13 -24.84
C LEU A 152 -43.41 26.79 -23.79
N ASN A 153 -43.12 28.08 -23.97
CA ASN A 153 -42.15 28.82 -23.16
C ASN A 153 -42.74 30.07 -22.49
N ASN A 154 -44.04 30.33 -22.64
CA ASN A 154 -44.71 31.43 -21.95
C ASN A 154 -45.43 30.88 -20.71
N PRO A 155 -44.85 31.03 -19.50
CA PRO A 155 -45.41 30.48 -18.28
C PRO A 155 -46.61 31.30 -17.77
N LEU A 156 -47.70 30.61 -17.48
CA LEU A 156 -48.87 31.13 -16.78
C LEU A 156 -49.01 30.38 -15.45
N VAL A 157 -48.98 31.10 -14.33
CA VAL A 157 -49.23 30.54 -13.00
C VAL A 157 -50.63 30.94 -12.57
N HIS A 158 -51.53 29.97 -12.47
CA HIS A 158 -52.91 30.16 -12.06
C HIS A 158 -53.07 29.86 -10.57
N LEU A 159 -53.61 30.84 -9.84
CA LEU A 159 -53.87 30.80 -8.40
C LEU A 159 -55.38 30.84 -8.19
N GLU A 160 -55.95 29.77 -7.65
CA GLU A 160 -57.35 29.79 -7.22
C GLU A 160 -57.47 30.58 -5.91
N VAL A 161 -58.27 31.64 -5.93
CA VAL A 161 -58.48 32.55 -4.80
C VAL A 161 -59.07 31.74 -3.64
N PRO A 162 -58.38 31.65 -2.49
CA PRO A 162 -58.87 30.96 -1.30
C PRO A 162 -59.87 31.84 -0.54
N ASP A 163 -60.41 31.32 0.56
CA ASP A 163 -61.00 32.18 1.58
C ASP A 163 -59.92 33.14 2.12
N MET A 164 -60.07 34.43 1.83
CA MET A 164 -59.10 35.49 2.11
C MET A 164 -59.07 35.89 3.59
N ASP A 165 -60.02 35.40 4.40
CA ASP A 165 -59.99 35.48 5.85
C ASP A 165 -60.58 34.21 6.50
N PRO A 166 -59.79 33.14 6.60
CA PRO A 166 -60.23 31.88 7.19
C PRO A 166 -60.38 31.96 8.72
N THR A 167 -60.06 33.10 9.35
CA THR A 167 -60.09 33.26 10.81
C THR A 167 -61.48 33.57 11.35
N VAL A 168 -62.41 33.97 10.48
CA VAL A 168 -63.82 34.20 10.81
C VAL A 168 -64.58 32.88 10.67
N THR A 169 -64.52 32.04 11.70
CA THR A 169 -65.40 30.87 11.81
C THR A 169 -66.75 31.32 12.36
N GLY A 170 -67.81 31.28 11.55
CA GLY A 170 -69.15 31.67 12.01
C GLY A 170 -69.59 30.88 13.24
N THR A 171 -69.83 31.55 14.37
CA THR A 171 -70.56 30.98 15.52
C THR A 171 -71.65 31.96 15.99
N GLY A 172 -72.84 31.44 16.31
CA GLY A 172 -74.01 32.25 16.73
C GLY A 172 -74.84 32.81 15.57
N THR A 173 -75.66 33.85 15.82
CA THR A 173 -76.61 34.47 14.86
C THR A 173 -75.98 35.03 13.57
N ASN A 174 -74.65 34.96 13.44
CA ASN A 174 -73.85 35.27 12.24
C ASN A 174 -73.48 34.01 11.44
N MET A 175 -74.43 33.11 11.20
CA MET A 175 -74.23 31.92 10.32
C MET A 175 -74.03 32.27 8.83
N PHE A 176 -73.88 33.55 8.47
CA PHE A 176 -73.68 34.05 7.11
C PHE A 176 -72.46 34.97 6.97
N ALA A 177 -71.43 34.83 7.81
CA ALA A 177 -70.10 35.24 7.38
C ALA A 177 -69.64 34.22 6.34
N GLY A 178 -70.14 34.38 5.11
CA GLY A 178 -69.79 33.52 3.99
C GLY A 178 -68.28 33.56 3.70
N SER A 179 -67.86 32.66 2.83
CA SER A 179 -66.48 32.51 2.41
C SER A 179 -65.99 33.80 1.71
N GLN A 180 -64.76 34.25 1.98
CA GLN A 180 -64.32 35.62 1.69
C GLN A 180 -63.45 35.69 0.42
N GLY A 181 -63.89 36.48 -0.56
CA GLY A 181 -63.07 36.87 -1.70
C GLY A 181 -62.26 38.14 -1.44
N ILE A 182 -61.61 38.63 -2.49
CA ILE A 182 -60.89 39.91 -2.51
C ILE A 182 -61.91 41.05 -2.71
N GLY A 183 -61.90 42.01 -1.80
CA GLY A 183 -62.84 43.14 -1.80
C GLY A 183 -62.66 44.11 -2.98
N ALA A 184 -63.59 45.04 -3.16
CA ALA A 184 -63.38 46.17 -4.06
C ALA A 184 -62.35 47.14 -3.47
N ASN A 185 -61.71 47.93 -4.33
CA ASN A 185 -60.65 48.88 -3.97
C ASN A 185 -59.53 48.20 -3.17
N SER A 186 -59.10 47.01 -3.60
CA SER A 186 -58.12 46.19 -2.89
C SER A 186 -56.75 46.22 -3.57
N THR A 187 -55.70 46.29 -2.76
CA THR A 187 -54.34 45.95 -3.15
C THR A 187 -54.10 44.48 -2.82
N ILE A 188 -53.66 43.70 -3.81
CA ILE A 188 -53.26 42.30 -3.62
C ILE A 188 -51.75 42.26 -3.55
N THR A 189 -51.23 41.54 -2.55
CA THR A 189 -49.81 41.16 -2.49
C THR A 189 -49.69 39.65 -2.59
N ILE A 190 -48.92 39.18 -3.57
CA ILE A 190 -48.62 37.77 -3.82
C ILE A 190 -47.12 37.59 -3.60
N THR A 191 -46.77 36.80 -2.59
CA THR A 191 -45.38 36.42 -2.31
C THR A 191 -45.15 34.99 -2.75
N ILE A 192 -44.28 34.77 -3.72
CA ILE A 192 -43.79 33.45 -4.11
C ILE A 192 -42.42 33.26 -3.47
N ALA A 193 -42.27 32.22 -2.65
CA ALA A 193 -41.03 31.92 -1.94
C ALA A 193 -39.95 31.35 -2.88
N GLN A 194 -38.67 31.44 -2.50
CA GLN A 194 -37.57 30.82 -3.25
C GLN A 194 -37.74 29.30 -3.38
N SER A 195 -38.38 28.64 -2.41
CA SER A 195 -38.71 27.21 -2.45
C SER A 195 -39.64 26.82 -3.59
N ALA A 196 -40.37 27.78 -4.17
CA ALA A 196 -41.17 27.56 -5.38
C ALA A 196 -40.30 27.24 -6.62
N GLY A 197 -38.98 27.44 -6.55
CA GLY A 197 -38.03 27.08 -7.60
C GLY A 197 -38.04 28.00 -8.82
N ILE A 198 -38.70 29.16 -8.76
CA ILE A 198 -38.67 30.14 -9.85
C ILE A 198 -37.28 30.77 -9.92
N THR A 199 -36.65 30.74 -11.10
CA THR A 199 -35.36 31.38 -11.37
C THR A 199 -35.54 32.67 -12.16
N ASN A 200 -34.74 33.68 -11.81
CA ASN A 200 -34.63 34.92 -12.56
C ASN A 200 -34.12 34.66 -13.98
N PRO A 201 -34.43 35.57 -14.93
CA PRO A 201 -33.76 35.62 -16.23
C PRO A 201 -32.24 35.52 -16.12
N THR A 202 -31.64 34.77 -17.04
CA THR A 202 -30.19 34.59 -17.15
C THR A 202 -29.51 35.79 -17.80
N GLU A 203 -30.21 36.51 -18.69
CA GLU A 203 -29.78 37.78 -19.29
C GLU A 203 -30.14 38.96 -18.37
N SER A 204 -29.29 40.00 -18.33
CA SER A 204 -29.57 41.23 -17.58
C SER A 204 -30.72 42.01 -18.22
N ASP A 205 -31.82 42.14 -17.49
CA ASP A 205 -33.01 42.89 -17.89
C ASP A 205 -33.82 43.35 -16.66
N SER A 206 -34.94 44.03 -16.88
CA SER A 206 -35.93 44.40 -15.86
C SER A 206 -37.25 43.66 -16.11
N PRO A 207 -37.29 42.33 -15.88
CA PRO A 207 -38.42 41.51 -16.29
C PRO A 207 -39.70 41.88 -15.55
N THR A 208 -40.85 41.72 -16.21
CA THR A 208 -42.16 42.04 -15.67
C THR A 208 -43.05 40.82 -15.46
N VAL A 209 -44.10 40.98 -14.65
CA VAL A 209 -45.17 39.99 -14.48
C VAL A 209 -46.51 40.68 -14.74
N SER A 210 -47.32 40.08 -15.60
CA SER A 210 -48.68 40.53 -15.85
C SER A 210 -49.67 39.74 -15.01
N VAL A 211 -50.56 40.44 -14.30
CA VAL A 211 -51.54 39.87 -13.37
C VAL A 211 -52.93 40.09 -13.94
N THR A 212 -53.67 39.00 -14.20
CA THR A 212 -55.07 39.02 -14.66
C THR A 212 -55.94 38.19 -13.72
N ALA A 213 -57.25 38.39 -13.70
CA ALA A 213 -58.17 37.56 -12.91
C ALA A 213 -59.43 37.17 -13.71
N THR A 214 -60.13 36.11 -13.28
CA THR A 214 -61.41 35.70 -13.87
C THR A 214 -62.42 36.85 -13.87
N GLY A 215 -63.07 37.08 -15.00
CA GLY A 215 -64.02 38.18 -15.19
C GLY A 215 -63.42 39.44 -15.82
N TYR A 216 -62.09 39.46 -16.06
CA TYR A 216 -61.42 40.55 -16.76
C TYR A 216 -60.78 40.10 -18.06
N ALA A 217 -60.88 40.94 -19.08
CA ALA A 217 -60.30 40.71 -20.40
C ALA A 217 -58.85 41.19 -20.51
N THR A 218 -58.43 42.13 -19.65
CA THR A 218 -57.09 42.73 -19.64
C THR A 218 -56.60 42.90 -18.21
N GLY A 219 -55.38 42.45 -17.92
CA GLY A 219 -54.71 42.55 -16.62
C GLY A 219 -53.86 43.80 -16.42
N VAL A 220 -53.06 43.80 -15.35
CA VAL A 220 -52.10 44.86 -14.99
C VAL A 220 -50.68 44.33 -15.00
N THR A 221 -49.70 45.12 -15.43
CA THR A 221 -48.28 44.70 -15.52
C THR A 221 -47.46 45.40 -14.44
N THR A 222 -46.61 44.64 -13.74
CA THR A 222 -45.71 45.20 -12.73
C THR A 222 -44.59 46.02 -13.37
N THR A 223 -44.13 47.06 -12.69
CA THR A 223 -42.80 47.63 -12.98
C THR A 223 -41.73 46.55 -12.69
N GLY A 224 -40.84 46.31 -13.65
CA GLY A 224 -39.78 45.32 -13.54
C GLY A 224 -38.71 45.68 -12.51
N THR A 225 -38.04 44.67 -11.96
CA THR A 225 -36.85 44.84 -11.10
C THR A 225 -35.61 44.61 -11.94
N THR A 226 -34.70 45.59 -12.01
CA THR A 226 -33.43 45.44 -12.75
C THR A 226 -32.54 44.36 -12.14
N LEU A 227 -32.13 43.41 -12.98
CA LEU A 227 -31.16 42.36 -12.66
C LEU A 227 -29.80 42.72 -13.27
N PRO A 228 -28.83 43.23 -12.49
CA PRO A 228 -27.54 43.64 -13.04
C PRO A 228 -26.70 42.44 -13.49
N ARG A 229 -25.81 42.69 -14.45
CA ARG A 229 -24.71 41.79 -14.78
C ARG A 229 -23.77 41.63 -13.59
N LYS A 230 -23.12 40.47 -13.54
CA LYS A 230 -22.21 40.11 -12.44
C LYS A 230 -20.94 39.52 -13.01
N LEU A 231 -19.81 39.88 -12.40
CA LEU A 231 -18.51 39.26 -12.65
C LEU A 231 -18.02 38.55 -11.39
N THR A 232 -17.34 37.44 -11.58
CA THR A 232 -16.59 36.73 -10.53
C THR A 232 -15.20 36.38 -11.06
N THR A 233 -14.21 36.34 -10.17
CA THR A 233 -12.84 35.94 -10.50
C THR A 233 -12.45 34.65 -9.78
N SER A 234 -11.63 33.81 -10.42
CA SER A 234 -11.09 32.59 -9.82
C SER A 234 -10.13 32.85 -8.67
N THR A 235 -9.49 34.02 -8.64
CA THR A 235 -8.61 34.47 -7.56
C THR A 235 -8.54 36.00 -7.51
N THR A 236 -8.32 36.57 -6.35
CA THR A 236 -8.10 38.01 -6.16
C THR A 236 -6.63 38.42 -6.34
N SER A 237 -5.70 37.46 -6.33
CA SER A 237 -4.30 37.70 -6.69
C SER A 237 -3.57 36.41 -7.08
N THR A 238 -2.47 36.55 -7.83
CA THR A 238 -1.54 35.44 -8.09
C THR A 238 -0.15 35.97 -8.43
N SER A 239 0.87 35.13 -8.31
CA SER A 239 2.22 35.47 -8.76
C SER A 239 2.28 35.57 -10.29
N ARG A 240 3.28 36.27 -10.81
CA ARG A 240 3.56 36.37 -12.24
C ARG A 240 3.54 35.01 -12.96
N GLY A 241 2.85 34.96 -14.10
CA GLY A 241 2.61 33.74 -14.87
C GLY A 241 1.46 32.86 -14.35
N GLY A 242 0.88 33.19 -13.19
CA GLY A 242 -0.35 32.58 -12.69
C GLY A 242 -1.54 32.91 -13.61
N SER A 243 -2.53 32.00 -13.64
CA SER A 243 -3.74 32.17 -14.45
C SER A 243 -4.90 32.69 -13.63
N VAL A 244 -5.68 33.60 -14.21
CA VAL A 244 -6.90 34.18 -13.64
C VAL A 244 -8.05 33.96 -14.61
N THR A 245 -9.19 33.49 -14.12
CA THR A 245 -10.41 33.29 -14.91
C THR A 245 -11.49 34.23 -14.43
N ILE A 246 -12.03 35.04 -15.34
CA ILE A 246 -13.20 35.88 -15.11
C ILE A 246 -14.41 35.16 -15.66
N THR A 247 -15.43 35.00 -14.81
CA THR A 247 -16.73 34.46 -15.20
C THR A 247 -17.75 35.58 -15.14
N GLY A 248 -18.46 35.81 -16.24
CA GLY A 248 -19.54 36.78 -16.32
C GLY A 248 -20.90 36.13 -16.45
N TYR A 249 -21.91 36.78 -15.85
CA TYR A 249 -23.32 36.38 -15.85
C TYR A 249 -24.19 37.56 -16.32
N GLY A 250 -25.25 37.30 -17.09
CA GLY A 250 -26.16 38.36 -17.56
C GLY A 250 -25.77 38.99 -18.90
N PHE A 251 -24.81 38.40 -19.62
CA PHE A 251 -24.29 38.94 -20.88
C PHE A 251 -25.04 38.37 -22.08
N LYS A 252 -25.04 39.06 -23.23
CA LYS A 252 -25.84 38.62 -24.36
C LYS A 252 -25.28 37.34 -25.00
N ASN A 253 -26.02 36.24 -24.96
CA ASN A 253 -25.65 35.01 -25.66
C ASN A 253 -25.36 35.21 -27.16
N GLY A 254 -24.49 34.34 -27.71
CA GLY A 254 -24.12 34.38 -29.13
C GLY A 254 -23.24 35.57 -29.53
N THR A 255 -22.76 36.35 -28.56
CA THR A 255 -21.75 37.40 -28.74
C THR A 255 -20.40 36.98 -28.17
N THR A 256 -19.36 37.76 -28.41
CA THR A 256 -18.06 37.61 -27.75
C THR A 256 -17.96 38.63 -26.61
N ALA A 257 -17.63 38.17 -25.41
CA ALA A 257 -17.27 39.02 -24.29
C ALA A 257 -15.76 39.26 -24.28
N THR A 258 -15.37 40.53 -24.14
CA THR A 258 -13.98 40.97 -24.00
C THR A 258 -13.75 41.38 -22.56
N VAL A 259 -12.77 40.76 -21.92
CA VAL A 259 -12.31 41.08 -20.56
C VAL A 259 -11.14 42.05 -20.65
N PHE A 260 -11.17 43.12 -19.88
CA PHE A 260 -10.21 44.21 -19.96
C PHE A 260 -9.90 44.81 -18.57
N ILE A 261 -8.79 45.55 -18.49
CA ILE A 261 -8.47 46.38 -17.33
C ILE A 261 -9.25 47.68 -17.44
N ASP A 262 -10.17 47.89 -16.49
CA ASP A 262 -11.01 49.09 -16.35
C ASP A 262 -10.24 50.13 -15.54
N ALA A 263 -9.46 50.95 -16.24
CA ALA A 263 -8.41 51.76 -15.62
C ALA A 263 -8.95 53.03 -14.96
N ASP A 264 -10.06 53.57 -15.47
CA ASP A 264 -10.72 54.77 -14.96
C ASP A 264 -12.04 54.49 -14.21
N SER A 265 -12.44 53.22 -14.12
CA SER A 265 -13.61 52.76 -13.38
C SER A 265 -14.94 53.27 -13.93
N ASP A 266 -15.03 53.49 -15.24
CA ASP A 266 -16.23 53.94 -15.92
C ASP A 266 -17.08 52.78 -16.50
N ALA A 267 -16.54 51.56 -16.46
CA ALA A 267 -17.13 50.32 -16.99
C ALA A 267 -17.30 50.26 -18.52
N ALA A 268 -16.76 51.21 -19.27
CA ALA A 268 -16.66 51.16 -20.73
C ALA A 268 -15.31 50.58 -21.15
N LEU A 269 -15.24 50.04 -22.36
CA LEU A 269 -13.97 49.62 -22.96
C LEU A 269 -13.44 50.75 -23.84
N ASP A 270 -12.36 51.40 -23.39
CA ASP A 270 -11.81 52.60 -24.02
C ASP A 270 -10.53 52.36 -24.84
N SER A 271 -10.19 53.32 -25.73
CA SER A 271 -9.07 53.22 -26.68
C SER A 271 -7.66 53.18 -26.03
N GLY A 272 -7.55 53.25 -24.71
CA GLY A 272 -6.28 53.12 -23.98
C GLY A 272 -6.22 51.91 -23.04
N GLU A 273 -7.31 51.15 -22.94
CA GLU A 273 -7.42 50.07 -21.98
C GLU A 273 -6.91 48.74 -22.53
N VAL A 274 -6.39 47.92 -21.63
CA VAL A 274 -5.74 46.67 -22.02
C VAL A 274 -6.77 45.54 -22.01
N GLN A 275 -7.01 44.97 -23.19
CA GLN A 275 -7.77 43.74 -23.34
C GLN A 275 -6.91 42.54 -22.90
N LEU A 276 -7.48 41.69 -22.06
CA LEU A 276 -6.79 40.59 -21.41
C LEU A 276 -7.13 39.23 -22.03
N ALA A 277 -8.41 39.01 -22.31
CA ALA A 277 -8.93 37.77 -22.88
C ALA A 277 -10.31 37.99 -23.51
N GLU A 278 -10.70 37.06 -24.37
CA GLU A 278 -12.04 37.02 -24.96
C GLU A 278 -12.67 35.64 -24.77
N ALA A 279 -13.99 35.58 -24.66
CA ALA A 279 -14.74 34.34 -24.61
C ALA A 279 -16.11 34.50 -25.26
N VAL A 280 -16.64 33.43 -25.86
CA VAL A 280 -18.01 33.41 -26.38
C VAL A 280 -18.99 33.33 -25.21
N VAL A 281 -20.04 34.17 -25.25
CA VAL A 281 -21.15 34.08 -24.31
C VAL A 281 -22.06 32.93 -24.71
N ALA A 282 -22.15 31.93 -23.84
CA ALA A 282 -22.92 30.72 -24.04
C ALA A 282 -24.43 30.98 -24.05
N SER A 283 -25.21 29.96 -24.39
CA SER A 283 -26.67 30.06 -24.49
C SER A 283 -27.39 30.35 -23.18
N ASP A 284 -26.71 30.20 -22.04
CA ASP A 284 -27.19 30.51 -20.69
C ASP A 284 -26.74 31.91 -20.21
N ASP A 285 -26.30 32.78 -21.13
CA ASP A 285 -25.88 34.17 -20.87
C ASP A 285 -24.66 34.29 -19.95
N THR A 286 -23.83 33.22 -19.91
CA THR A 286 -22.57 33.17 -19.17
C THR A 286 -21.35 33.09 -20.10
N PHE A 287 -20.20 33.58 -19.62
CA PHE A 287 -18.91 33.34 -20.26
C PHE A 287 -17.83 33.08 -19.22
N ALA A 288 -16.75 32.41 -19.61
CA ALA A 288 -15.53 32.28 -18.81
C ALA A 288 -14.30 32.58 -19.68
N ALA A 289 -13.52 33.59 -19.31
CA ALA A 289 -12.31 34.01 -20.02
C ALA A 289 -11.09 33.95 -19.09
N THR A 290 -10.01 33.34 -19.57
CA THR A 290 -8.78 33.11 -18.79
C THR A 290 -7.61 33.89 -19.37
N PHE A 291 -6.84 34.57 -18.52
CA PHE A 291 -5.59 35.24 -18.89
C PHE A 291 -4.47 34.92 -17.88
N SER A 292 -3.22 35.16 -18.27
CA SER A 292 -2.06 35.05 -17.38
C SER A 292 -1.63 36.40 -16.84
N LEU A 293 -1.20 36.44 -15.58
CA LEU A 293 -0.72 37.67 -14.94
C LEU A 293 0.69 38.02 -15.42
N THR A 294 0.81 39.02 -16.30
CA THR A 294 2.08 39.54 -16.84
C THR A 294 2.31 40.99 -16.43
N VAL A 295 3.57 41.41 -16.32
CA VAL A 295 3.92 42.83 -16.14
C VAL A 295 4.77 43.29 -17.32
N PRO A 296 4.31 44.27 -18.11
CA PRO A 296 2.96 44.89 -18.11
C PRO A 296 1.83 43.91 -18.51
N PRO A 297 0.55 44.25 -18.27
CA PRO A 297 0.02 45.51 -17.72
C PRO A 297 -0.18 45.55 -16.19
N PHE A 298 -0.10 44.41 -15.49
CA PHE A 298 -0.31 44.38 -14.04
C PHE A 298 0.92 44.93 -13.33
N SER A 299 0.78 45.54 -12.15
CA SER A 299 1.95 45.93 -11.34
C SER A 299 1.58 45.94 -9.87
N ARG A 300 2.49 45.48 -9.01
CA ARG A 300 2.24 45.51 -7.56
C ARG A 300 2.30 46.93 -7.00
N SER A 301 3.16 47.78 -7.55
CA SER A 301 3.24 49.21 -7.19
C SER A 301 1.95 49.99 -7.50
N GLY A 302 1.16 49.54 -8.48
CA GLY A 302 -0.13 50.13 -8.82
C GLY A 302 -1.31 49.59 -7.99
N GLY A 303 -1.06 48.66 -7.06
CA GLY A 303 -2.12 47.97 -6.30
C GLY A 303 -2.81 46.88 -7.11
N SER A 304 -4.09 46.61 -6.79
CA SER A 304 -4.89 45.64 -7.55
C SER A 304 -5.55 46.32 -8.75
N SER A 305 -5.52 45.67 -9.92
CA SER A 305 -6.16 46.16 -11.13
C SER A 305 -7.66 45.85 -11.10
N ALA A 306 -8.48 46.83 -11.48
CA ALA A 306 -9.90 46.61 -11.71
C ALA A 306 -10.10 45.95 -13.08
N ILE A 307 -10.87 44.87 -13.11
CA ILE A 307 -11.12 44.04 -14.30
C ILE A 307 -12.61 44.06 -14.58
N ASN A 308 -12.97 44.43 -15.80
CA ASN A 308 -14.35 44.45 -16.27
C ASN A 308 -14.50 43.63 -17.56
N ALA A 309 -15.72 43.50 -18.04
CA ALA A 309 -16.03 42.82 -19.28
C ALA A 309 -17.19 43.49 -20.00
N VAL A 310 -17.11 43.49 -21.33
CA VAL A 310 -18.12 44.02 -22.24
C VAL A 310 -18.46 42.96 -23.29
N ASP A 311 -19.75 42.76 -23.61
CA ASP A 311 -20.16 41.86 -24.68
C ASP A 311 -20.14 42.52 -26.08
N GLY A 312 -20.34 41.73 -27.12
CA GLY A 312 -20.35 42.19 -28.52
C GLY A 312 -21.51 43.14 -28.89
N LYS A 313 -22.37 43.51 -27.92
CA LYS A 313 -23.40 44.55 -28.05
C LYS A 313 -23.07 45.81 -27.25
N GLY A 314 -21.90 45.88 -26.63
CA GLY A 314 -21.48 47.02 -25.81
C GLY A 314 -22.07 46.99 -24.41
N ASN A 315 -22.59 45.85 -23.94
CA ASN A 315 -23.11 45.76 -22.59
C ASN A 315 -22.01 45.35 -21.60
N SER A 316 -21.78 46.19 -20.59
CA SER A 316 -20.77 45.95 -19.56
C SER A 316 -21.36 45.58 -18.20
N SER A 317 -20.51 45.02 -17.32
CA SER A 317 -20.85 44.88 -15.90
C SER A 317 -20.78 46.23 -15.19
N PRO A 318 -21.76 46.58 -14.32
CA PRO A 318 -21.73 47.83 -13.57
C PRO A 318 -20.67 47.87 -12.47
N THR A 319 -20.06 46.72 -12.15
CA THR A 319 -19.01 46.59 -11.14
C THR A 319 -17.87 45.73 -11.65
N SER A 320 -16.65 46.20 -11.42
CA SER A 320 -15.40 45.52 -11.76
C SER A 320 -14.95 44.60 -10.62
N VAL A 321 -14.20 43.55 -10.95
CA VAL A 321 -13.53 42.68 -9.97
C VAL A 321 -12.08 43.08 -9.81
N SER A 322 -11.49 42.88 -8.63
CA SER A 322 -10.11 43.30 -8.35
C SER A 322 -9.14 42.13 -8.42
N VAL A 323 -8.03 42.31 -9.15
CA VAL A 323 -6.97 41.30 -9.33
C VAL A 323 -5.60 41.93 -9.09
N GLY A 324 -4.87 41.45 -8.08
CA GLY A 324 -3.53 41.91 -7.72
C GLY A 324 -2.40 40.93 -8.10
N VAL A 325 -1.16 41.42 -8.07
CA VAL A 325 0.06 40.61 -8.23
C VAL A 325 0.60 40.24 -6.85
N SER A 326 0.87 38.95 -6.63
CA SER A 326 1.52 38.46 -5.40
C SER A 326 3.03 38.36 -5.58
N ASP A 327 3.76 38.62 -4.49
CA ASP A 327 5.20 38.44 -4.35
C ASP A 327 5.60 36.97 -4.44
N LYS A 328 6.84 36.71 -4.89
CA LYS A 328 7.40 35.37 -5.03
C LYS A 328 8.90 35.38 -4.86
N ILE A 329 9.44 34.28 -4.32
CA ILE A 329 10.87 33.97 -4.43
C ILE A 329 11.12 32.76 -5.32
N ILE A 330 12.29 32.74 -5.95
CA ILE A 330 12.85 31.61 -6.69
C ILE A 330 14.21 31.29 -6.07
N ILE A 331 14.46 30.01 -5.83
CA ILE A 331 15.70 29.51 -5.23
C ILE A 331 16.41 28.65 -6.28
N SER A 332 17.69 28.93 -6.52
CA SER A 332 18.51 28.18 -7.48
C SER A 332 19.91 27.89 -6.90
N PRO A 333 20.35 26.62 -6.85
CA PRO A 333 19.59 25.41 -7.20
C PRO A 333 18.48 25.11 -6.19
N THR A 334 17.50 24.29 -6.58
CA THR A 334 16.42 23.83 -5.68
C THR A 334 16.85 22.70 -4.74
N THR A 335 18.09 22.21 -4.89
CA THR A 335 18.73 21.23 -4.01
C THR A 335 20.16 21.67 -3.75
N ALA A 336 20.57 21.74 -2.48
CA ALA A 336 21.92 22.10 -2.08
C ALA A 336 22.23 21.56 -0.66
N ALA A 337 23.50 21.34 -0.36
CA ALA A 337 23.94 20.86 0.95
C ALA A 337 24.03 21.99 1.99
N VAL A 338 24.00 21.64 3.28
CA VAL A 338 24.27 22.61 4.35
C VAL A 338 25.63 23.29 4.14
N GLY A 339 25.64 24.62 4.13
CA GLY A 339 26.82 25.44 3.85
C GLY A 339 27.06 25.76 2.37
N GLU A 340 26.44 25.06 1.42
CA GLU A 340 26.46 25.47 0.02
C GLU A 340 25.66 26.77 -0.18
N THR A 341 26.07 27.55 -1.17
CA THR A 341 25.44 28.82 -1.51
C THR A 341 24.33 28.60 -2.53
N VAL A 342 23.16 29.18 -2.25
CA VAL A 342 22.02 29.24 -3.16
C VAL A 342 21.71 30.67 -3.53
N GLN A 343 21.27 30.89 -4.76
CA GLN A 343 20.78 32.17 -5.23
C GLN A 343 19.29 32.30 -4.94
N ILE A 344 18.90 33.41 -4.34
CA ILE A 344 17.51 33.80 -4.14
C ILE A 344 17.19 34.96 -5.08
N THR A 345 16.13 34.80 -5.87
CA THR A 345 15.55 35.85 -6.73
C THR A 345 14.17 36.22 -6.21
N LEU A 346 13.99 37.47 -5.81
CA LEU A 346 12.70 38.07 -5.46
C LEU A 346 12.03 38.57 -6.74
N GLN A 347 10.72 38.42 -6.80
CA GLN A 347 9.86 38.97 -7.85
C GLN A 347 8.64 39.63 -7.23
N ASP A 348 8.30 40.79 -7.77
CA ASP A 348 7.12 41.54 -7.37
C ASP A 348 7.09 41.85 -5.85
N PHE A 349 8.26 42.09 -5.24
CA PHE A 349 8.36 42.60 -3.86
C PHE A 349 8.08 44.12 -3.81
N ASN A 350 7.74 44.64 -2.63
CA ASN A 350 7.56 46.08 -2.46
C ASN A 350 8.89 46.82 -2.73
N ALA A 351 8.88 47.72 -3.72
CA ALA A 351 10.06 48.47 -4.12
C ALA A 351 10.61 49.34 -2.98
N ASN A 352 11.93 49.59 -3.00
CA ASN A 352 12.68 50.36 -2.01
C ASN A 352 12.76 49.76 -0.59
N ASN A 353 12.19 48.57 -0.36
CA ASN A 353 12.39 47.80 0.87
C ASN A 353 13.74 47.06 0.85
N TYR A 354 14.11 46.50 1.99
CA TYR A 354 15.45 45.99 2.25
C TYR A 354 15.48 44.56 2.79
N ILE A 355 16.55 43.84 2.44
CA ILE A 355 16.99 42.60 3.09
C ILE A 355 18.31 42.92 3.81
N ALA A 356 18.27 42.96 5.15
CA ALA A 356 19.44 43.30 5.95
C ALA A 356 20.49 42.18 5.92
N SER A 357 21.76 42.56 5.89
CA SER A 357 22.91 41.64 6.02
C SER A 357 22.98 41.01 7.40
N GLY A 358 23.57 39.81 7.52
CA GLY A 358 23.77 39.13 8.81
C GLY A 358 22.64 38.16 9.20
N ALA A 359 22.72 37.59 10.41
CA ALA A 359 21.80 36.57 10.92
C ALA A 359 20.54 37.19 11.56
N ASN A 360 19.91 38.14 10.87
CA ASN A 360 18.82 38.98 11.40
C ASN A 360 17.41 38.44 11.13
N GLY A 361 17.30 37.22 10.58
CA GLY A 361 16.03 36.53 10.38
C GLY A 361 15.23 36.95 9.14
N HIS A 362 15.77 37.83 8.29
CA HIS A 362 15.17 38.17 6.99
C HIS A 362 15.13 36.99 6.02
N VAL A 363 16.03 36.02 6.16
CA VAL A 363 15.99 34.76 5.41
C VAL A 363 16.02 33.62 6.42
N LYS A 364 15.05 32.71 6.34
CA LYS A 364 14.97 31.54 7.23
C LYS A 364 14.84 30.27 6.42
N PHE A 365 15.68 29.28 6.71
CA PHE A 365 15.58 27.91 6.20
C PHE A 365 14.88 27.05 7.26
N GLY A 366 13.55 26.91 7.14
CA GLY A 366 12.71 26.40 8.22
C GLY A 366 12.74 27.33 9.44
N ALA A 367 13.18 26.83 10.59
CA ALA A 367 13.31 27.61 11.81
C ALA A 367 14.68 28.31 11.96
N VAL A 368 15.64 28.04 11.08
CA VAL A 368 17.03 28.50 11.21
C VAL A 368 17.23 29.76 10.38
N ALA A 369 17.75 30.84 11.00
CA ALA A 369 18.09 32.07 10.29
C ALA A 369 19.34 31.85 9.42
N GLY A 370 19.25 32.25 8.15
CA GLY A 370 20.39 32.35 7.25
C GLY A 370 21.19 33.62 7.49
N THR A 371 22.47 33.58 7.18
CA THR A 371 23.35 34.76 7.22
C THR A 371 23.49 35.31 5.80
N VAL A 372 22.91 36.48 5.53
CA VAL A 372 23.08 37.17 4.24
C VAL A 372 24.53 37.72 4.17
N PRO A 373 25.40 37.23 3.25
CA PRO A 373 26.85 37.51 3.28
C PRO A 373 27.26 38.92 2.82
N SER A 374 26.32 39.80 2.51
CA SER A 374 26.60 41.15 2.02
C SER A 374 27.14 42.05 3.14
N THR A 375 28.08 42.93 2.85
CA THR A 375 28.47 44.04 3.76
C THR A 375 27.58 45.27 3.59
N GLN A 376 26.66 45.24 2.62
CA GLN A 376 25.70 46.31 2.32
C GLN A 376 24.26 45.80 2.47
N VAL A 377 23.34 46.71 2.80
CA VAL A 377 21.92 46.40 2.82
C VAL A 377 21.40 46.23 1.39
N LEU A 378 20.74 45.11 1.11
CA LEU A 378 20.23 44.79 -0.22
C LEU A 378 18.85 45.44 -0.42
N GLN A 379 18.71 46.31 -1.42
CA GLN A 379 17.46 47.02 -1.69
C GLN A 379 16.70 46.40 -2.86
N VAL A 380 15.38 46.22 -2.70
CA VAL A 380 14.47 45.79 -3.77
C VAL A 380 14.36 46.90 -4.82
N ALA A 381 14.58 46.54 -6.08
CA ALA A 381 14.53 47.46 -7.21
C ALA A 381 13.12 48.02 -7.45
N SER A 382 13.02 49.05 -8.29
CA SER A 382 11.74 49.70 -8.62
C SER A 382 10.72 48.78 -9.31
N ASP A 383 11.18 47.70 -9.94
CA ASP A 383 10.34 46.67 -10.54
C ASP A 383 9.97 45.53 -9.58
N GLY A 384 10.36 45.64 -8.30
CA GLY A 384 10.10 44.63 -7.27
C GLY A 384 11.05 43.44 -7.31
N SER A 385 12.14 43.50 -8.08
CA SER A 385 13.14 42.43 -8.16
C SER A 385 14.35 42.66 -7.24
N LEU A 386 14.95 41.56 -6.78
CA LEU A 386 16.25 41.55 -6.10
C LEU A 386 16.87 40.16 -6.25
N VAL A 387 18.16 40.08 -6.51
CA VAL A 387 18.90 38.81 -6.58
C VAL A 387 20.06 38.87 -5.61
N PHE A 388 20.22 37.83 -4.79
CA PHE A 388 21.36 37.69 -3.90
C PHE A 388 21.66 36.22 -3.60
N ASP A 389 22.91 35.96 -3.23
CA ASP A 389 23.38 34.64 -2.86
C ASP A 389 23.43 34.50 -1.33
N ILE A 390 23.09 33.32 -0.82
CA ILE A 390 23.11 33.02 0.61
C ILE A 390 23.54 31.57 0.86
N PRO A 391 24.49 31.30 1.78
CA PRO A 391 24.80 29.95 2.21
C PRO A 391 23.66 29.36 3.04
N ILE A 392 23.37 28.08 2.84
CA ILE A 392 22.45 27.35 3.70
C ILE A 392 23.05 27.31 5.11
N PRO A 393 22.36 27.82 6.15
CA PRO A 393 22.91 27.94 7.48
C PRO A 393 23.19 26.59 8.12
N ASN A 394 24.25 26.53 8.92
CA ASN A 394 24.54 25.36 9.76
C ASN A 394 23.36 25.09 10.71
N GLY A 395 23.04 23.81 10.93
CA GLY A 395 21.88 23.39 11.71
C GLY A 395 20.54 23.40 10.95
N ALA A 396 20.51 23.83 9.67
CA ALA A 396 19.36 23.57 8.81
C ALA A 396 19.11 22.06 8.70
N ARG A 397 17.86 21.64 8.90
CA ARG A 397 17.50 20.22 8.78
C ARG A 397 17.59 19.78 7.32
N THR A 398 18.07 18.56 7.10
CA THR A 398 18.07 17.93 5.79
C THR A 398 16.64 17.55 5.35
N GLY A 399 16.44 17.35 4.06
CA GLY A 399 15.13 17.12 3.45
C GLY A 399 14.51 18.40 2.87
N THR A 400 13.21 18.36 2.57
CA THR A 400 12.50 19.52 2.01
C THR A 400 12.23 20.55 3.09
N GLN A 401 12.79 21.76 2.93
CA GLN A 401 12.68 22.87 3.86
C GLN A 401 12.00 24.06 3.18
N TYR A 402 11.13 24.74 3.91
CA TYR A 402 10.52 25.99 3.47
C TYR A 402 11.47 27.16 3.77
N VAL A 403 11.86 27.89 2.73
CA VAL A 403 12.66 29.11 2.87
C VAL A 403 11.72 30.30 2.84
N LEU A 404 11.73 31.09 3.92
CA LEU A 404 10.98 32.35 4.00
C LEU A 404 11.96 33.52 3.85
N VAL A 405 11.63 34.45 2.96
CA VAL A 405 12.34 35.72 2.81
C VAL A 405 11.40 36.85 3.17
N SER A 406 11.85 37.77 4.03
CA SER A 406 11.10 38.91 4.52
C SER A 406 11.86 40.21 4.25
N SER A 407 11.19 41.20 3.66
CA SER A 407 11.72 42.55 3.50
C SER A 407 11.23 43.51 4.59
N ASP A 408 12.01 44.55 4.83
CA ASP A 408 11.75 45.63 5.78
C ASP A 408 11.74 46.99 5.06
N ALA A 409 10.90 47.93 5.52
CA ALA A 409 10.93 49.32 5.06
C ALA A 409 12.17 50.07 5.57
N ASN A 410 12.74 49.64 6.70
CA ASN A 410 13.92 50.26 7.28
C ASN A 410 15.20 49.59 6.77
N GLN A 411 16.27 50.38 6.62
CA GLN A 411 17.59 49.89 6.24
C GLN A 411 18.38 49.37 7.45
N ASP A 412 17.72 48.75 8.44
CA ASP A 412 18.30 48.32 9.72
C ASP A 412 18.30 46.77 9.85
N ALA A 413 19.06 46.25 10.81
CA ALA A 413 19.11 44.85 11.21
C ALA A 413 17.85 44.37 11.98
N THR A 414 16.95 45.27 12.38
CA THR A 414 15.71 44.91 13.06
C THR A 414 14.63 44.53 12.07
N LEU A 415 14.22 43.25 12.01
CA LEU A 415 13.16 42.82 11.09
C LEU A 415 11.78 43.38 11.47
N THR A 416 11.32 44.42 10.78
CA THR A 416 9.90 44.80 10.69
C THR A 416 9.33 44.35 9.34
N THR A 417 8.69 43.18 9.30
CA THR A 417 8.22 42.58 8.04
C THR A 417 7.19 43.46 7.34
N VAL A 418 7.54 43.97 6.17
CA VAL A 418 6.64 44.68 5.25
C VAL A 418 6.14 43.74 4.15
N ASP A 419 6.97 42.79 3.75
CA ASP A 419 6.68 41.86 2.67
C ASP A 419 7.35 40.52 2.92
N SER A 420 6.75 39.43 2.47
CA SER A 420 7.38 38.12 2.63
C SER A 420 6.82 37.05 1.71
N ALA A 421 7.71 36.35 1.02
CA ALA A 421 7.40 35.18 0.24
C ALA A 421 8.33 34.02 0.60
N GLY A 422 7.90 32.80 0.27
CA GLY A 422 8.72 31.62 0.47
C GLY A 422 8.60 30.59 -0.61
N ALA A 423 9.57 29.69 -0.64
CA ALA A 423 9.65 28.57 -1.58
C ALA A 423 10.35 27.38 -0.91
N ASN A 424 10.12 26.19 -1.44
CA ASN A 424 10.76 24.98 -0.94
C ASN A 424 12.15 24.78 -1.56
N ILE A 425 13.08 24.29 -0.76
CA ILE A 425 14.39 23.78 -1.18
C ILE A 425 14.61 22.39 -0.57
N THR A 426 15.32 21.50 -1.26
CA THR A 426 15.80 20.24 -0.67
C THR A 426 17.22 20.43 -0.14
N ILE A 427 17.39 20.34 1.18
CA ILE A 427 18.69 20.47 1.83
C ILE A 427 19.31 19.08 2.01
N THR A 428 20.53 18.87 1.51
CA THR A 428 21.26 17.62 1.70
C THR A 428 22.29 17.71 2.83
N GLY A 429 22.63 16.57 3.44
CA GLY A 429 23.72 16.47 4.42
C GLY A 429 25.06 16.18 3.76
N ALA A 430 26.11 16.06 4.57
CA ALA A 430 27.41 15.55 4.13
C ALA A 430 27.31 14.06 3.77
N SER A 431 28.15 13.58 2.85
CA SER A 431 28.20 12.15 2.53
C SER A 431 29.06 11.42 3.57
N LEU A 432 28.60 10.24 3.99
CA LEU A 432 29.30 9.35 4.89
C LEU A 432 29.23 7.93 4.33
N THR A 433 30.37 7.24 4.30
CA THR A 433 30.46 5.83 3.91
C THR A 433 31.13 5.04 5.01
N ALA A 434 30.70 3.78 5.19
CA ALA A 434 31.21 2.85 6.17
C ALA A 434 31.71 1.58 5.48
N THR A 435 32.92 1.13 5.81
CA THR A 435 33.49 -0.10 5.27
C THR A 435 34.19 -0.91 6.37
N PRO A 436 33.74 -2.15 6.65
CA PRO A 436 32.54 -2.79 6.12
C PRO A 436 31.25 -2.12 6.64
N ASN A 437 30.14 -2.26 5.90
CA ASN A 437 28.81 -1.78 6.32
C ASN A 437 27.94 -2.89 6.94
N ALA A 438 28.41 -4.14 6.94
CA ALA A 438 27.84 -5.26 7.69
C ALA A 438 28.87 -5.70 8.74
N VAL A 439 28.51 -5.60 10.01
CA VAL A 439 29.45 -5.68 11.14
C VAL A 439 28.86 -6.45 12.31
N VAL A 440 29.72 -6.82 13.25
CA VAL A 440 29.32 -7.29 14.59
C VAL A 440 29.74 -6.28 15.66
N PRO A 441 29.16 -6.34 16.87
CA PRO A 441 29.62 -5.51 17.99
C PRO A 441 31.13 -5.68 18.24
N ASN A 442 31.77 -4.62 18.71
CA ASN A 442 33.21 -4.54 18.95
C ASN A 442 34.10 -4.63 17.69
N GLN A 443 33.55 -4.67 16.48
CA GLN A 443 34.33 -4.66 15.23
C GLN A 443 34.68 -3.22 14.80
N THR A 444 35.81 -3.04 14.12
CA THR A 444 36.23 -1.74 13.55
C THR A 444 35.62 -1.52 12.18
N VAL A 445 35.10 -0.32 11.96
CA VAL A 445 34.59 0.19 10.68
C VAL A 445 35.43 1.38 10.25
N ASN A 446 35.86 1.42 8.99
CA ASN A 446 36.48 2.61 8.42
C ASN A 446 35.40 3.54 7.89
N LEU A 447 35.35 4.76 8.42
CA LEU A 447 34.46 5.81 7.95
C LEU A 447 35.19 6.73 7.00
N GLN A 448 34.51 7.16 5.94
CA GLN A 448 34.98 8.19 5.02
C GLN A 448 33.87 9.19 4.78
N GLY A 449 34.16 10.48 4.95
CA GLY A 449 33.21 11.56 4.73
C GLY A 449 33.68 12.54 3.67
N THR A 450 32.74 13.10 2.92
CA THR A 450 32.95 14.19 1.94
C THR A 450 31.86 15.25 2.07
N GLY A 451 32.17 16.52 1.82
CA GLY A 451 31.21 17.64 1.96
C GLY A 451 31.02 18.12 3.42
N TRP A 452 32.00 17.87 4.27
CA TRP A 452 32.05 18.32 5.67
C TRP A 452 32.57 19.74 5.79
N THR A 453 32.60 20.33 6.99
CA THR A 453 32.98 21.74 7.19
C THR A 453 34.38 21.99 6.62
N ASP A 454 34.46 22.86 5.62
CA ASP A 454 35.65 23.21 4.86
C ASP A 454 36.42 24.36 5.51
N GLY A 455 37.63 24.67 5.00
CA GLY A 455 38.52 25.69 5.59
C GLY A 455 39.55 25.16 6.59
N GLY A 456 39.65 23.83 6.77
CA GLY A 456 40.76 23.14 7.44
C GLY A 456 40.82 23.25 8.98
N ALA A 457 39.88 23.95 9.61
CA ALA A 457 39.82 24.12 11.06
C ALA A 457 38.83 23.15 11.75
N ALA A 458 37.98 22.48 10.98
CA ALA A 458 36.96 21.61 11.52
C ALA A 458 37.52 20.25 11.95
N THR A 459 36.95 19.71 13.01
CA THR A 459 37.36 18.45 13.64
C THR A 459 36.18 17.57 14.00
N ILE A 460 36.46 16.28 14.09
CA ILE A 460 35.59 15.28 14.73
C ILE A 460 36.37 14.64 15.87
N ASN A 461 35.74 14.38 17.01
CA ASN A 461 36.34 13.75 18.19
C ASN A 461 37.46 14.55 18.89
N ALA A 462 37.60 15.87 18.68
CA ALA A 462 38.55 16.68 19.46
C ALA A 462 38.02 16.91 20.87
N ALA A 463 38.85 16.90 21.91
CA ALA A 463 38.38 17.06 23.30
C ALA A 463 37.58 18.36 23.48
N SER A 464 36.39 18.25 24.08
CA SER A 464 35.49 19.38 24.39
C SER A 464 34.92 20.12 23.17
N ASP A 465 35.10 19.63 21.93
CA ASP A 465 34.44 20.18 20.74
C ASP A 465 32.96 19.74 20.61
N ALA A 466 32.22 20.42 19.73
CA ALA A 466 30.79 20.16 19.49
C ALA A 466 30.51 18.94 18.59
N SER A 467 31.52 18.18 18.16
CA SER A 467 31.32 17.04 17.27
C SER A 467 30.60 15.88 17.98
N VAL A 468 29.87 15.08 17.20
CA VAL A 468 29.06 13.95 17.66
C VAL A 468 29.25 12.74 16.73
N ILE A 469 29.32 11.55 17.29
CA ILE A 469 29.17 10.27 16.57
C ILE A 469 28.14 9.44 17.33
N SER A 470 27.06 9.06 16.66
CA SER A 470 25.98 8.29 17.26
C SER A 470 25.59 7.08 16.41
N LEU A 471 25.11 6.02 17.07
CA LEU A 471 24.61 4.81 16.43
C LEU A 471 23.16 4.57 16.89
N GLY A 472 22.21 4.59 15.96
CA GLY A 472 20.78 4.56 16.28
C GLY A 472 20.35 5.74 17.15
N GLY A 473 21.02 6.89 17.02
CA GLY A 473 20.80 8.09 17.84
C GLY A 473 21.48 8.09 19.22
N ALA A 474 22.13 6.99 19.64
CA ALA A 474 22.82 6.91 20.91
C ALA A 474 24.33 7.16 20.78
N THR A 475 24.91 7.91 21.72
CA THR A 475 26.36 8.23 21.77
C THR A 475 27.14 7.37 22.78
N THR A 476 26.50 6.39 23.42
CA THR A 476 27.14 5.52 24.42
C THR A 476 28.30 4.73 23.81
N GLY A 477 29.51 4.92 24.34
CA GLY A 477 30.74 4.31 23.81
C GLY A 477 31.26 4.97 22.52
N LEU A 478 30.60 6.04 22.07
CA LEU A 478 30.96 6.88 20.93
C LEU A 478 31.06 8.33 21.39
N ARG A 479 31.17 9.25 20.43
CA ARG A 479 31.42 10.67 20.67
C ARG A 479 30.12 11.42 21.00
N ALA A 480 30.02 11.96 22.21
CA ALA A 480 29.00 12.96 22.57
C ALA A 480 29.55 14.39 22.43
N ALA A 481 28.66 15.38 22.28
CA ALA A 481 29.06 16.78 22.18
C ALA A 481 29.71 17.28 23.48
N SER A 482 30.76 18.08 23.36
CA SER A 482 31.45 18.74 24.47
C SER A 482 32.04 17.79 25.52
N THR A 483 32.33 16.54 25.13
CA THR A 483 32.99 15.56 26.02
C THR A 483 34.46 15.34 25.66
N ALA A 484 35.16 14.56 26.49
CA ALA A 484 36.50 14.09 26.15
C ALA A 484 36.51 13.31 24.82
N ALA A 485 37.67 13.26 24.18
CA ALA A 485 37.89 12.41 23.01
C ALA A 485 37.74 10.93 23.39
N VAL A 486 37.15 10.16 22.48
CA VAL A 486 36.89 8.73 22.68
C VAL A 486 37.98 7.93 21.98
N ALA A 487 38.66 7.06 22.72
CA ALA A 487 39.80 6.29 22.20
C ALA A 487 39.42 5.24 21.15
N ALA A 488 38.16 4.78 21.16
CA ALA A 488 37.60 3.86 20.16
C ALA A 488 37.44 4.49 18.76
N ILE A 489 37.68 5.80 18.64
CA ILE A 489 37.62 6.56 17.40
C ILE A 489 39.05 6.96 17.01
N ASN A 490 39.31 6.92 15.70
CA ASN A 490 40.60 7.27 15.10
C ASN A 490 41.79 6.50 15.71
N ALA A 491 41.56 5.24 16.10
CA ALA A 491 42.56 4.37 16.74
C ALA A 491 43.27 5.01 17.96
N GLY A 492 42.60 5.92 18.68
CA GLY A 492 43.16 6.61 19.84
C GLY A 492 44.00 7.84 19.52
N ASN A 493 44.14 8.24 18.24
CA ASN A 493 44.89 9.42 17.82
C ASN A 493 44.18 10.76 18.14
N GLY A 494 43.05 10.72 18.85
CA GLY A 494 42.29 11.90 19.24
C GLY A 494 41.41 12.45 18.11
N ALA A 495 41.59 13.73 17.79
CA ALA A 495 40.81 14.43 16.79
C ALA A 495 41.06 13.89 15.37
N ILE A 496 40.01 13.86 14.56
CA ILE A 496 40.05 13.69 13.12
C ILE A 496 39.99 15.08 12.52
N THR A 497 40.99 15.46 11.74
CA THR A 497 41.02 16.74 11.02
C THR A 497 40.27 16.60 9.69
N ILE A 498 39.44 17.58 9.35
CA ILE A 498 38.79 17.68 8.05
C ILE A 498 39.68 18.52 7.13
N ASP A 499 39.97 18.03 5.92
CA ASP A 499 40.81 18.76 4.97
C ASP A 499 40.12 20.01 4.40
N ASN A 500 40.86 20.81 3.63
CA ASN A 500 40.32 22.05 3.06
C ASN A 500 39.19 21.81 2.02
N GLY A 501 39.02 20.57 1.55
CA GLY A 501 37.94 20.16 0.65
C GLY A 501 36.76 19.50 1.38
N GLY A 502 36.74 19.47 2.71
CA GLY A 502 35.68 18.84 3.48
C GLY A 502 35.74 17.31 3.50
N ASN A 503 36.90 16.71 3.29
CA ASN A 503 37.10 15.26 3.32
C ASN A 503 37.83 14.79 4.58
N TRP A 504 37.52 13.58 5.02
CA TRP A 504 38.19 12.91 6.14
C TRP A 504 38.00 11.39 6.09
N SER A 505 38.87 10.65 6.77
CA SER A 505 38.71 9.21 6.97
C SER A 505 39.23 8.78 8.34
N ALA A 506 38.53 7.89 9.04
CA ALA A 506 38.98 7.36 10.31
C ALA A 506 38.34 6.00 10.66
N PRO A 507 39.08 5.10 11.34
CA PRO A 507 38.49 3.90 11.92
C PRO A 507 37.68 4.23 13.18
N VAL A 508 36.54 3.55 13.35
CA VAL A 508 35.67 3.63 14.52
C VAL A 508 35.30 2.22 14.97
N VAL A 509 35.51 1.90 16.25
CA VAL A 509 35.03 0.63 16.82
C VAL A 509 33.56 0.75 17.18
N ILE A 510 32.73 -0.15 16.65
CA ILE A 510 31.30 -0.21 16.98
C ILE A 510 31.16 -0.69 18.44
N PRO A 511 30.58 0.12 19.35
CA PRO A 511 30.56 -0.20 20.77
C PRO A 511 29.63 -1.39 21.05
N MET A 512 29.89 -2.10 22.16
CA MET A 512 28.94 -3.07 22.71
C MET A 512 27.89 -2.34 23.56
N THR A 513 26.69 -2.14 23.02
CA THR A 513 25.57 -1.47 23.70
C THR A 513 24.30 -2.29 23.52
N ASN A 514 23.25 -2.02 24.30
CA ASN A 514 21.98 -2.73 24.11
C ASN A 514 21.43 -2.60 22.67
N GLY A 515 21.70 -1.47 22.00
CA GLY A 515 21.32 -1.24 20.61
C GLY A 515 22.13 -2.11 19.63
N SER A 516 23.45 -2.13 19.71
CA SER A 516 24.27 -2.95 18.80
C SER A 516 24.13 -4.45 19.08
N MET A 517 23.83 -4.85 20.32
CA MET A 517 23.65 -6.25 20.68
C MET A 517 22.32 -6.86 20.20
N GLY A 518 21.35 -6.05 19.77
CA GLY A 518 20.07 -6.51 19.24
C GLY A 518 20.12 -7.00 17.79
N GLY A 519 21.16 -6.66 17.03
CA GLY A 519 21.22 -6.86 15.58
C GLY A 519 20.30 -5.92 14.80
N GLY A 520 20.30 -6.03 13.46
CA GLY A 520 19.47 -5.23 12.57
C GLY A 520 20.17 -4.02 11.96
N THR A 521 19.42 -3.21 11.21
CA THR A 521 19.96 -1.99 10.56
C THR A 521 19.93 -0.82 11.53
N GLN A 522 21.05 -0.14 11.66
CA GLN A 522 21.22 1.02 12.52
C GLN A 522 21.79 2.19 11.71
N THR A 523 21.29 3.40 11.95
CA THR A 523 21.86 4.61 11.36
C THR A 523 23.09 5.04 12.17
N LEU A 524 24.25 5.10 11.52
CA LEU A 524 25.44 5.73 12.04
C LEU A 524 25.47 7.18 11.56
N GLU A 525 25.49 8.12 12.49
CA GLU A 525 25.49 9.55 12.21
C GLU A 525 26.73 10.18 12.81
N VAL A 526 27.36 11.06 12.03
CA VAL A 526 28.50 11.87 12.46
C VAL A 526 28.08 13.33 12.28
N THR A 527 28.50 14.20 13.19
CA THR A 527 28.40 15.67 13.09
C THR A 527 29.74 16.27 13.48
N ASP A 528 30.27 17.23 12.72
CA ASP A 528 31.56 17.86 13.02
C ASP A 528 31.37 19.04 13.99
N ASN A 529 32.48 19.61 14.45
CA ASN A 529 32.43 20.80 15.30
C ASN A 529 31.91 22.06 14.58
N GLY A 530 31.79 22.05 13.25
CA GLY A 530 31.15 23.10 12.45
C GLY A 530 29.63 22.94 12.34
N GLY A 531 29.10 21.78 12.73
CA GLY A 531 27.68 21.45 12.71
C GLY A 531 27.18 20.81 11.41
N ARG A 532 28.07 20.39 10.49
CA ARG A 532 27.67 19.61 9.31
C ARG A 532 27.52 18.14 9.71
N THR A 533 26.43 17.52 9.26
CA THR A 533 26.04 16.15 9.62
C THR A 533 26.01 15.26 8.38
N GLY A 534 26.54 14.05 8.50
CA GLY A 534 26.42 12.98 7.51
C GLY A 534 26.03 11.66 8.17
N SER A 535 25.25 10.84 7.48
CA SER A 535 24.76 9.57 8.00
C SER A 535 24.91 8.43 7.00
N VAL A 536 25.01 7.20 7.52
CA VAL A 536 25.09 5.96 6.74
C VAL A 536 24.38 4.85 7.50
N GLU A 537 23.71 3.95 6.78
CA GLU A 537 23.14 2.74 7.39
C GLU A 537 24.21 1.65 7.50
N ILE A 538 24.32 1.05 8.68
CA ILE A 538 25.13 -0.14 8.92
C ILE A 538 24.23 -1.29 9.42
N THR A 539 24.51 -2.51 8.98
CA THR A 539 23.82 -3.72 9.41
C THR A 539 24.61 -4.42 10.50
N ILE A 540 24.05 -4.53 11.69
CA ILE A 540 24.60 -5.35 12.76
C ILE A 540 24.08 -6.78 12.61
N ALA A 541 24.98 -7.74 12.39
CA ALA A 541 24.59 -9.13 12.16
C ALA A 541 23.88 -9.73 13.39
N SER A 542 22.74 -10.37 13.16
CA SER A 542 22.04 -11.13 14.21
C SER A 542 22.83 -12.39 14.57
N ARG A 543 22.78 -12.77 15.86
CA ARG A 543 23.49 -13.94 16.36
C ARG A 543 22.86 -15.24 15.86
N SER A 544 23.68 -16.17 15.37
CA SER A 544 23.26 -17.54 15.05
C SER A 544 23.98 -18.54 15.94
N LEU A 545 23.34 -19.68 16.20
CA LEU A 545 23.95 -20.83 16.87
C LEU A 545 23.37 -22.09 16.23
N SER A 546 24.24 -23.02 15.84
CA SER A 546 23.86 -24.33 15.34
C SER A 546 24.72 -25.41 15.99
N ILE A 547 24.15 -26.61 16.09
CA ILE A 547 24.85 -27.82 16.53
C ILE A 547 24.56 -28.97 15.59
N THR A 548 25.53 -29.86 15.38
CA THR A 548 25.38 -31.05 14.53
C THR A 548 26.16 -32.23 15.13
N PRO A 549 25.53 -33.41 15.29
CA PRO A 549 24.11 -33.70 15.03
C PRO A 549 23.17 -33.08 16.09
N ALA A 550 21.89 -32.93 15.76
CA ALA A 550 20.86 -32.47 16.70
C ALA A 550 20.34 -33.59 17.64
N ALA A 551 20.69 -34.84 17.36
CA ALA A 551 20.40 -36.00 18.18
C ALA A 551 21.62 -36.92 18.20
N SER A 552 22.07 -37.33 19.38
CA SER A 552 23.18 -38.29 19.52
C SER A 552 23.21 -38.94 20.91
N GLY A 553 23.92 -40.07 21.01
CA GLY A 553 24.05 -40.85 22.24
C GLY A 553 24.87 -40.17 23.33
N LEU A 554 24.98 -40.79 24.50
CA LEU A 554 25.80 -40.26 25.59
C LEU A 554 27.29 -40.41 25.25
N GLY A 555 28.07 -39.35 25.47
CA GLY A 555 29.52 -39.33 25.26
C GLY A 555 29.98 -39.15 23.81
N THR A 556 29.05 -39.05 22.87
CA THR A 556 29.34 -38.68 21.48
C THR A 556 29.77 -37.23 21.37
N THR A 557 30.41 -36.88 20.25
CA THR A 557 30.86 -35.51 19.97
C THR A 557 29.82 -34.76 19.14
N VAL A 558 29.54 -33.52 19.52
CA VAL A 558 28.65 -32.61 18.81
C VAL A 558 29.45 -31.37 18.37
N SER A 559 29.39 -31.05 17.09
CA SER A 559 29.96 -29.83 16.53
C SER A 559 29.08 -28.62 16.82
N VAL A 560 29.69 -27.47 17.05
CA VAL A 560 29.04 -26.18 17.33
C VAL A 560 29.57 -25.14 16.37
N GLU A 561 28.68 -24.34 15.80
CA GLU A 561 29.02 -23.14 15.04
C GLU A 561 28.19 -21.96 15.54
N GLY A 562 28.85 -20.82 15.77
CA GLY A 562 28.22 -19.57 16.16
C GLY A 562 28.68 -18.41 15.30
N SER A 563 27.79 -17.46 15.02
CA SER A 563 28.12 -16.21 14.30
C SER A 563 27.37 -15.01 14.89
N GLY A 564 27.79 -13.79 14.57
CA GLY A 564 27.16 -12.55 15.04
C GLY A 564 27.49 -12.15 16.48
N TYR A 565 28.46 -12.82 17.13
CA TYR A 565 28.90 -12.49 18.50
C TYR A 565 29.87 -11.31 18.48
N PRO A 566 30.12 -10.64 19.62
CA PRO A 566 31.08 -9.55 19.66
C PRO A 566 32.48 -10.01 19.24
N ALA A 567 33.08 -9.31 18.28
CA ALA A 567 34.36 -9.69 17.69
C ALA A 567 35.53 -9.51 18.67
N VAL A 568 36.55 -10.34 18.52
CA VAL A 568 37.90 -10.02 19.01
C VAL A 568 38.45 -8.86 18.19
N ASN A 569 38.84 -7.80 18.88
CA ASN A 569 39.38 -6.61 18.24
C ASN A 569 40.53 -6.04 19.07
N SER A 570 41.68 -5.87 18.43
CA SER A 570 42.90 -5.31 19.02
C SER A 570 43.06 -3.81 18.79
N SER A 571 42.07 -3.15 18.18
CA SER A 571 42.09 -1.70 17.96
C SER A 571 42.05 -0.95 19.30
N THR A 572 42.76 0.17 19.39
CA THR A 572 42.72 1.03 20.58
C THR A 572 41.28 1.41 20.93
N GLY A 573 40.92 1.28 22.21
CA GLY A 573 39.58 1.58 22.69
C GLY A 573 38.53 0.50 22.42
N ALA A 574 38.88 -0.58 21.72
CA ALA A 574 38.02 -1.76 21.66
C ALA A 574 37.88 -2.42 23.04
N ALA A 575 36.72 -2.99 23.30
CA ALA A 575 36.48 -3.72 24.53
C ALA A 575 37.03 -5.15 24.44
N THR A 576 37.29 -5.78 25.58
CA THR A 576 37.67 -7.19 25.62
C THR A 576 36.52 -8.05 25.08
N ALA A 577 36.80 -8.87 24.07
CA ALA A 577 35.80 -9.79 23.54
C ALA A 577 35.36 -10.79 24.62
N PRO A 578 34.06 -11.04 24.77
CA PRO A 578 33.56 -11.91 25.81
C PRO A 578 33.76 -13.38 25.43
N THR A 579 34.07 -14.22 26.41
CA THR A 579 34.06 -15.68 26.23
C THR A 579 32.62 -16.19 26.16
N VAL A 580 32.33 -17.02 25.16
CA VAL A 580 31.04 -17.70 24.99
C VAL A 580 31.10 -19.05 25.69
N THR A 581 30.36 -19.20 26.77
CA THR A 581 30.23 -20.47 27.52
C THR A 581 29.04 -21.26 27.00
N MET A 582 29.29 -22.52 26.64
CA MET A 582 28.25 -23.48 26.29
C MET A 582 27.84 -24.31 27.50
N THR A 583 26.55 -24.24 27.84
CA THR A 583 25.97 -25.00 28.95
C THR A 583 24.89 -25.94 28.40
N TYR A 584 25.04 -27.24 28.69
CA TYR A 584 24.08 -28.29 28.35
C TYR A 584 23.15 -28.51 29.54
N TYR A 585 21.84 -28.36 29.33
CA TYR A 585 20.79 -28.50 30.34
C TYR A 585 20.00 -29.79 30.10
N TYR A 586 19.91 -30.63 31.12
CA TYR A 586 19.31 -31.96 31.07
C TYR A 586 18.61 -32.28 32.38
N GLY A 587 17.30 -32.56 32.33
CA GLY A 587 16.48 -32.69 33.53
C GLY A 587 16.57 -31.44 34.43
N SER A 588 16.89 -31.65 35.70
CA SER A 588 17.17 -30.57 36.67
C SER A 588 18.64 -30.15 36.76
N SER A 589 19.51 -30.76 35.95
CA SER A 589 20.95 -30.56 35.98
C SER A 589 21.45 -29.72 34.80
N SER A 590 22.65 -29.18 34.93
CA SER A 590 23.33 -28.51 33.82
C SER A 590 24.84 -28.66 33.95
N LYS A 591 25.54 -28.65 32.81
CA LYS A 591 26.99 -28.77 32.75
C LYS A 591 27.56 -27.83 31.71
N ASN A 592 28.65 -27.13 32.05
CA ASN A 592 29.44 -26.40 31.07
C ASN A 592 30.24 -27.41 30.23
N VAL A 593 29.99 -27.43 28.93
CA VAL A 593 30.52 -28.44 28.01
C VAL A 593 31.59 -27.90 27.07
N ALA A 594 31.61 -26.60 26.83
CA ALA A 594 32.65 -25.93 26.05
C ALA A 594 32.71 -24.42 26.36
N THR A 595 33.83 -23.79 26.00
CA THR A 595 33.99 -22.33 25.99
C THR A 595 34.70 -21.91 24.71
N PHE A 596 34.20 -20.85 24.07
CA PHE A 596 34.74 -20.33 22.81
C PHE A 596 35.06 -18.84 22.93
N THR A 597 36.05 -18.39 22.17
CA THR A 597 36.31 -16.97 21.95
C THR A 597 35.98 -16.67 20.49
N PRO A 598 35.05 -15.74 20.21
CA PRO A 598 34.75 -15.33 18.84
C PRO A 598 35.99 -14.78 18.13
N ASP A 599 36.06 -14.93 16.81
CA ASP A 599 37.12 -14.35 15.98
C ASP A 599 36.87 -12.85 15.67
N GLY A 600 37.68 -12.27 14.78
CA GLY A 600 37.55 -10.87 14.36
C GLY A 600 36.27 -10.53 13.56
N ASN A 601 35.49 -11.54 13.21
CA ASN A 601 34.19 -11.44 12.53
C ASN A 601 33.03 -11.86 13.44
N GLY A 602 33.30 -12.19 14.71
CA GLY A 602 32.26 -12.61 15.65
C GLY A 602 31.81 -14.05 15.47
N ALA A 603 32.59 -14.88 14.77
CA ALA A 603 32.30 -16.30 14.56
C ALA A 603 33.13 -17.18 15.50
N PHE A 604 32.62 -18.37 15.82
CA PHE A 604 33.38 -19.41 16.50
C PHE A 604 32.90 -20.79 16.07
N ALA A 605 33.80 -21.78 16.14
CA ALA A 605 33.47 -23.18 15.89
C ALA A 605 34.25 -24.09 16.83
N GLY A 606 33.70 -25.26 17.11
CA GLY A 606 34.37 -26.30 17.88
C GLY A 606 33.43 -27.45 18.22
N THR A 607 33.73 -28.20 19.26
CA THR A 607 32.97 -29.39 19.63
C THR A 607 32.76 -29.49 21.13
N PHE A 608 31.73 -30.22 21.56
CA PHE A 608 31.57 -30.67 22.94
C PHE A 608 31.10 -32.12 22.99
N THR A 609 31.20 -32.78 24.15
CA THR A 609 30.69 -34.14 24.35
C THR A 609 29.38 -34.14 25.13
N VAL A 610 28.42 -34.97 24.71
CA VAL A 610 27.13 -35.12 25.39
C VAL A 610 27.37 -35.67 26.82
N PRO A 611 26.86 -35.00 27.89
CA PRO A 611 27.09 -35.44 29.26
C PRO A 611 26.69 -36.90 29.51
N LEU A 612 27.56 -37.67 30.19
CA LEU A 612 27.37 -39.12 30.40
C LEU A 612 26.25 -39.50 31.39
N ASP A 613 25.72 -38.51 32.10
CA ASP A 613 24.68 -38.62 33.12
C ASP A 613 23.33 -38.04 32.65
N ALA A 614 23.21 -37.66 31.38
CA ALA A 614 21.92 -37.29 30.79
C ALA A 614 21.00 -38.52 30.65
N GLY A 615 19.69 -38.30 30.77
CA GLY A 615 18.69 -39.37 30.67
C GLY A 615 18.56 -39.94 29.26
N ILE A 616 18.18 -41.21 29.16
CA ILE A 616 17.84 -41.88 27.89
C ILE A 616 16.38 -42.36 27.97
N PRO A 617 15.48 -41.93 27.06
CA PRO A 617 15.63 -40.78 26.15
C PRO A 617 15.53 -39.44 26.90
N SER A 618 16.01 -38.34 26.29
CA SER A 618 15.78 -36.99 26.81
C SER A 618 15.85 -35.91 25.74
N ASP A 619 15.00 -34.89 25.88
CA ASP A 619 15.11 -33.62 25.15
C ASP A 619 15.84 -32.61 26.02
N ASN A 620 16.90 -32.02 25.48
CA ASN A 620 17.83 -31.18 26.21
C ASN A 620 18.01 -29.83 25.50
N LEU A 621 18.50 -28.85 26.25
CA LEU A 621 18.81 -27.52 25.71
C LEU A 621 20.29 -27.25 25.83
N VAL A 622 20.89 -26.76 24.76
CA VAL A 622 22.26 -26.24 24.75
C VAL A 622 22.18 -24.73 24.63
N LYS A 623 22.65 -24.03 25.65
CA LYS A 623 22.67 -22.56 25.66
C LYS A 623 24.08 -22.03 25.51
N SER A 624 24.29 -21.15 24.55
CA SER A 624 25.45 -20.28 24.52
C SER A 624 25.17 -19.09 25.43
N SER A 625 26.10 -18.72 26.30
CA SER A 625 25.99 -17.54 27.14
C SER A 625 27.28 -16.74 27.11
N PHE A 626 27.18 -15.42 27.10
CA PHE A 626 28.32 -14.54 27.32
C PHE A 626 27.84 -13.29 28.05
N SER A 627 28.75 -12.68 28.81
CA SER A 627 28.48 -11.44 29.53
C SER A 627 29.31 -10.32 28.93
N TYR A 628 28.67 -9.17 28.76
CA TYR A 628 29.34 -7.95 28.34
C TYR A 628 28.93 -6.81 29.26
N THR A 629 29.81 -5.83 29.44
CA THR A 629 29.51 -4.61 30.19
C THR A 629 29.41 -3.47 29.17
N PRO A 630 28.21 -2.93 28.90
CA PRO A 630 28.08 -1.74 28.07
C PRO A 630 28.92 -0.60 28.63
N SER A 631 29.46 0.26 27.77
CA SER A 631 30.18 1.46 28.21
C SER A 631 29.30 2.29 29.15
N GLY A 632 29.67 2.41 30.43
CA GLY A 632 28.89 3.12 31.46
C GLY A 632 27.70 2.36 32.04
N GLY A 633 27.56 1.06 31.77
CA GLY A 633 26.46 0.21 32.24
C GLY A 633 26.87 -0.90 33.21
N SER A 634 25.90 -1.73 33.59
CA SER A 634 26.12 -2.97 34.35
C SER A 634 26.27 -4.18 33.43
N ALA A 635 26.99 -5.21 33.90
CA ALA A 635 27.16 -6.44 33.16
C ALA A 635 25.80 -7.06 32.79
N THR A 636 25.66 -7.41 31.51
CA THR A 636 24.46 -8.02 30.94
C THR A 636 24.83 -9.37 30.33
N THR A 637 24.06 -10.42 30.64
CA THR A 637 24.25 -11.75 30.05
C THR A 637 23.29 -11.97 28.89
N VAL A 638 23.82 -12.35 27.75
CA VAL A 638 23.06 -12.69 26.55
C VAL A 638 23.11 -14.20 26.35
N THR A 639 21.98 -14.80 25.97
CA THR A 639 21.89 -16.24 25.69
C THR A 639 21.34 -16.53 24.29
N ASN A 640 21.83 -17.60 23.66
CA ASN A 640 21.20 -18.26 22.50
C ASN A 640 20.91 -19.71 22.88
N THR A 641 19.84 -20.29 22.35
CA THR A 641 19.44 -21.66 22.71
C THR A 641 19.22 -22.50 21.46
N VAL A 642 19.73 -23.73 21.48
CA VAL A 642 19.43 -24.78 20.50
C VAL A 642 19.02 -26.05 21.25
N SER A 643 18.23 -26.90 20.60
CA SER A 643 17.79 -28.18 21.16
C SER A 643 18.73 -29.31 20.75
N HIS A 644 19.00 -30.24 21.67
CA HIS A 644 19.66 -31.51 21.40
C HIS A 644 18.87 -32.64 22.05
N SER A 645 18.73 -33.80 21.40
CA SER A 645 18.06 -34.96 21.98
C SER A 645 19.01 -36.14 22.17
N VAL A 646 18.80 -36.90 23.24
CA VAL A 646 19.43 -38.22 23.44
C VAL A 646 18.36 -39.26 23.12
N PRO A 647 18.47 -39.99 21.99
CA PRO A 647 17.45 -40.94 21.57
C PRO A 647 17.43 -42.20 22.45
N THR A 648 16.32 -42.93 22.44
CA THR A 648 16.23 -44.27 23.04
C THR A 648 17.17 -45.24 22.30
N ALA A 649 17.82 -46.15 23.02
CA ALA A 649 18.63 -47.19 22.39
C ALA A 649 17.77 -48.14 21.55
N SER A 650 18.30 -48.57 20.41
CA SER A 650 17.64 -49.48 19.49
C SER A 650 18.52 -50.71 19.22
N LEU A 651 17.88 -51.83 18.86
CA LEU A 651 18.55 -53.07 18.52
C LEU A 651 17.83 -53.73 17.35
N SER A 652 18.59 -54.22 16.38
CA SER A 652 18.11 -54.99 15.24
C SER A 652 19.00 -56.20 15.01
N ALA A 653 18.44 -57.26 14.40
CA ALA A 653 19.17 -58.46 14.01
C ALA A 653 19.06 -58.64 12.50
N SER A 654 20.12 -59.13 11.85
CA SER A 654 20.16 -59.36 10.40
C SER A 654 19.14 -60.42 9.93
N LEU A 655 18.73 -61.31 10.83
CA LEU A 655 17.67 -62.30 10.64
C LEU A 655 16.68 -62.24 11.80
N SER A 656 15.39 -62.39 11.50
CA SER A 656 14.32 -62.44 12.51
C SER A 656 13.90 -63.87 12.90
N SER A 657 14.41 -64.89 12.20
CA SER A 657 14.11 -66.30 12.50
C SER A 657 15.15 -67.28 11.95
N GLY A 658 15.26 -68.45 12.57
CA GLY A 658 16.13 -69.55 12.13
C GLY A 658 16.23 -70.66 13.17
N PRO A 659 16.76 -71.85 12.83
CA PRO A 659 16.99 -72.92 13.80
C PRO A 659 18.10 -72.54 14.79
N ALA A 660 18.18 -73.28 15.92
CA ALA A 660 19.30 -73.14 16.84
C ALA A 660 20.66 -73.32 16.10
N GLY A 661 21.66 -72.54 16.47
CA GLY A 661 22.96 -72.48 15.79
C GLY A 661 23.04 -71.45 14.65
N THR A 662 21.94 -70.77 14.31
CA THR A 662 21.96 -69.65 13.33
C THR A 662 22.86 -68.53 13.86
N VAL A 663 23.77 -68.01 13.02
CA VAL A 663 24.55 -66.81 13.33
C VAL A 663 23.79 -65.59 12.81
N VAL A 664 23.61 -64.60 13.68
CA VAL A 664 22.96 -63.33 13.34
C VAL A 664 23.87 -62.17 13.70
N THR A 665 23.87 -61.13 12.86
CA THR A 665 24.55 -59.87 13.15
C THR A 665 23.58 -58.96 13.89
N LEU A 666 23.95 -58.50 15.07
CA LEU A 666 23.21 -57.49 15.82
C LEU A 666 23.77 -56.11 15.51
N THR A 667 22.86 -55.19 15.17
CA THR A 667 23.17 -53.77 15.00
C THR A 667 22.37 -52.97 16.00
N GLY A 668 23.04 -52.21 16.86
CA GLY A 668 22.42 -51.36 17.87
C GLY A 668 22.90 -49.92 17.79
N THR A 669 22.02 -48.97 18.14
CA THR A 669 22.32 -47.53 18.14
C THR A 669 21.75 -46.87 19.40
N GLY A 670 22.20 -45.64 19.71
CA GLY A 670 21.72 -44.89 20.89
C GLY A 670 22.27 -45.39 22.23
N PHE A 671 23.35 -46.17 22.20
CA PHE A 671 24.07 -46.56 23.41
C PHE A 671 25.14 -45.52 23.77
N LYS A 672 25.73 -45.67 24.96
CA LYS A 672 26.85 -44.84 25.40
C LYS A 672 28.11 -45.20 24.60
N ALA A 673 28.81 -44.19 24.06
CA ALA A 673 30.04 -44.40 23.31
C ALA A 673 31.12 -45.17 24.10
N PHE A 674 31.96 -45.93 23.37
CA PHE A 674 33.07 -46.72 23.91
C PHE A 674 32.74 -47.60 25.13
N SER A 675 31.54 -48.18 25.17
CA SER A 675 31.06 -48.96 26.31
C SER A 675 30.95 -50.45 25.96
N THR A 676 31.44 -51.31 26.86
CA THR A 676 31.39 -52.77 26.69
C THR A 676 29.98 -53.32 26.93
N VAL A 677 29.62 -54.37 26.19
CA VAL A 677 28.37 -55.11 26.42
C VAL A 677 28.44 -55.83 27.77
N SER A 678 27.59 -55.44 28.71
CA SER A 678 27.52 -56.06 30.03
C SER A 678 26.66 -57.33 30.03
N SER A 679 25.60 -57.35 29.22
CA SER A 679 24.72 -58.49 29.01
C SER A 679 24.26 -58.58 27.56
N LEU A 680 24.33 -59.77 26.95
CA LEU A 680 23.68 -60.08 25.69
C LEU A 680 23.02 -61.46 25.85
N THR A 681 21.70 -61.50 25.88
CA THR A 681 20.94 -62.74 26.03
C THR A 681 19.97 -62.96 24.88
N ILE A 682 19.75 -64.22 24.53
CA ILE A 682 18.70 -64.65 23.61
C ILE A 682 17.82 -65.65 24.38
N GLY A 683 16.54 -65.33 24.56
CA GLY A 683 15.63 -66.17 25.36
C GLY A 683 16.07 -66.34 26.82
N GLY A 684 16.85 -65.39 27.35
CA GLY A 684 17.43 -65.46 28.70
C GLY A 684 18.75 -66.21 28.81
N VAL A 685 19.27 -66.81 27.72
CA VAL A 685 20.56 -67.50 27.68
C VAL A 685 21.66 -66.53 27.24
N ASP A 686 22.76 -66.47 28.00
CA ASP A 686 23.94 -65.65 27.65
C ASP A 686 24.52 -66.08 26.31
N SER A 687 24.60 -65.15 25.37
CA SER A 687 25.07 -65.36 24.01
C SER A 687 26.22 -64.40 23.65
N ARG A 688 26.94 -63.87 24.65
CA ARG A 688 28.09 -62.98 24.40
C ARG A 688 29.20 -63.70 23.61
N PRO A 689 29.67 -63.14 22.47
CA PRO A 689 30.83 -63.68 21.77
C PRO A 689 32.12 -63.38 22.55
N ALA A 690 33.20 -64.10 22.22
CA ALA A 690 34.53 -63.89 22.76
C ALA A 690 35.46 -63.38 21.63
N PRO A 691 36.07 -62.19 21.75
CA PRO A 691 36.01 -61.24 22.87
C PRO A 691 34.67 -60.50 22.98
N VAL A 692 34.37 -59.97 24.17
CA VAL A 692 33.13 -59.21 24.43
C VAL A 692 33.13 -57.92 23.59
N PRO A 693 32.07 -57.65 22.82
CA PRO A 693 31.99 -56.49 21.95
C PRO A 693 31.76 -55.21 22.76
N ALA A 694 32.11 -54.08 22.16
CA ALA A 694 31.88 -52.75 22.70
C ALA A 694 31.32 -51.84 21.60
N THR A 695 30.66 -50.76 22.00
CA THR A 695 30.24 -49.73 21.05
C THR A 695 31.41 -48.91 20.55
N ASP A 696 31.28 -48.32 19.38
CA ASP A 696 32.24 -47.34 18.86
C ASP A 696 32.05 -45.94 19.47
N GLY A 697 32.68 -44.93 18.84
CA GLY A 697 32.64 -43.54 19.28
C GLY A 697 31.29 -42.83 19.07
N ASP A 698 30.43 -43.39 18.21
CA ASP A 698 29.09 -42.88 17.92
C ASP A 698 28.02 -43.60 18.77
N GLY A 699 28.44 -44.58 19.58
CA GLY A 699 27.54 -45.38 20.40
C GLY A 699 26.83 -46.47 19.60
N GLU A 700 27.39 -46.87 18.45
CA GLU A 700 26.88 -47.98 17.64
C GLU A 700 27.50 -49.30 18.08
N LEU A 701 26.69 -50.37 18.08
CA LEU A 701 27.11 -51.74 18.31
C LEU A 701 26.95 -52.53 17.00
N SER A 702 27.99 -53.24 16.58
CA SER A 702 27.91 -54.26 15.54
C SER A 702 28.62 -55.53 16.02
N THR A 703 27.88 -56.63 16.15
CA THR A 703 28.46 -57.89 16.66
C THR A 703 27.71 -59.11 16.14
N GLU A 704 28.43 -60.20 15.86
CA GLU A 704 27.82 -61.48 15.50
C GLU A 704 27.55 -62.32 16.74
N VAL A 705 26.36 -62.93 16.78
CA VAL A 705 25.95 -63.82 17.86
C VAL A 705 25.33 -65.09 17.29
N MET A 706 25.62 -66.22 17.92
CA MET A 706 25.00 -67.51 17.59
C MET A 706 23.75 -67.71 18.45
N VAL A 707 22.64 -68.10 17.81
CA VAL A 707 21.38 -68.42 18.48
C VAL A 707 21.56 -69.72 19.29
N PRO A 708 21.38 -69.69 20.63
CA PRO A 708 21.56 -70.87 21.47
C PRO A 708 20.46 -71.91 21.26
N GLN A 709 20.65 -73.10 21.83
CA GLN A 709 19.63 -74.14 21.81
C GLN A 709 18.43 -73.71 22.67
N LEU A 710 17.34 -73.31 22.01
CA LEU A 710 16.10 -72.85 22.61
C LEU A 710 14.91 -73.63 22.03
N ALA A 711 13.80 -73.67 22.75
CA ALA A 711 12.54 -74.21 22.22
C ALA A 711 12.05 -73.37 21.03
N THR A 712 11.34 -73.99 20.08
CA THR A 712 10.75 -73.28 18.94
C THR A 712 9.75 -72.22 19.41
N GLY A 713 9.83 -71.01 18.86
CA GLY A 713 8.99 -69.88 19.26
C GLY A 713 9.75 -68.55 19.26
N SER A 714 9.03 -67.46 19.58
CA SER A 714 9.62 -66.11 19.66
C SER A 714 10.36 -65.91 20.98
N HIS A 715 11.62 -65.49 20.90
CA HIS A 715 12.47 -65.17 22.04
C HIS A 715 12.99 -63.74 21.92
N ALA A 716 13.14 -63.05 23.05
CA ALA A 716 13.74 -61.72 23.08
C ALA A 716 15.27 -61.84 22.99
N ILE A 717 15.87 -61.04 22.12
CA ILE A 717 17.28 -60.65 22.16
C ILE A 717 17.34 -59.41 23.05
N SER A 718 18.11 -59.46 24.14
CA SER A 718 18.30 -58.34 25.05
C SER A 718 19.77 -57.98 25.14
N VAL A 719 20.12 -56.74 24.82
CA VAL A 719 21.47 -56.20 24.95
C VAL A 719 21.46 -55.09 25.98
N THR A 720 22.33 -55.20 26.98
CA THR A 720 22.58 -54.16 27.96
C THR A 720 24.02 -53.65 27.81
N ILE A 721 24.17 -52.34 27.63
CA ILE A 721 25.43 -51.62 27.55
C ILE A 721 25.34 -50.42 28.48
N ALA A 722 26.28 -50.28 29.42
CA ALA A 722 26.35 -49.15 30.36
C ALA A 722 25.00 -48.79 31.03
N SER A 723 24.26 -49.81 31.48
CA SER A 723 22.93 -49.71 32.13
C SER A 723 21.75 -49.38 31.21
N THR A 724 21.98 -49.15 29.91
CA THR A 724 20.91 -48.99 28.91
C THR A 724 20.63 -50.33 28.26
N THR A 725 19.35 -50.73 28.20
CA THR A 725 18.92 -51.98 27.57
C THR A 725 18.13 -51.69 26.31
N ALA A 726 18.47 -52.35 25.21
CA ALA A 726 17.64 -52.42 24.01
C ALA A 726 17.32 -53.88 23.71
N SER A 727 16.19 -54.11 23.03
CA SER A 727 15.72 -55.46 22.72
C SER A 727 15.22 -55.58 21.29
N SER A 728 15.33 -56.79 20.75
CA SER A 728 14.76 -57.22 19.47
C SER A 728 14.15 -58.61 19.68
N ASN A 729 13.42 -59.13 18.69
CA ASN A 729 12.83 -60.47 18.75
C ASN A 729 13.46 -61.39 17.70
N PHE A 730 13.64 -62.67 18.06
CA PHE A 730 14.08 -63.72 17.17
C PHE A 730 13.20 -64.97 17.34
N SER A 731 12.67 -65.49 16.24
CA SER A 731 11.83 -66.69 16.24
C SER A 731 12.66 -67.93 15.94
N VAL A 732 12.86 -68.80 16.93
CA VAL A 732 13.56 -70.08 16.76
C VAL A 732 12.65 -71.07 16.05
N THR A 733 13.10 -71.61 14.92
CA THR A 733 12.36 -72.58 14.11
C THR A 733 12.90 -74.01 14.27
N ALA A 734 12.11 -75.01 13.89
CA ALA A 734 12.59 -76.39 13.86
C ALA A 734 13.73 -76.55 12.84
N ALA A 735 14.72 -77.39 13.16
CA ALA A 735 15.74 -77.77 12.20
C ALA A 735 15.07 -78.48 11.01
N SER A 736 15.39 -78.05 9.79
CA SER A 736 14.87 -78.70 8.58
C SER A 736 15.44 -80.12 8.49
N THR A 737 14.58 -81.14 8.58
CA THR A 737 14.92 -82.49 8.12
C THR A 737 14.71 -82.52 6.61
N ASP A 738 15.72 -82.12 5.86
CA ASP A 738 15.71 -82.18 4.40
C ASP A 738 15.47 -83.63 3.94
N THR A 739 14.26 -83.88 3.46
CA THR A 739 13.87 -85.13 2.78
C THR A 739 13.50 -84.74 1.35
N GLY A 740 14.53 -84.50 0.53
CA GLY A 740 14.38 -84.29 -0.90
C GLY A 740 13.64 -85.46 -1.57
N VAL A 741 12.77 -85.12 -2.51
CA VAL A 741 11.92 -86.02 -3.31
C VAL A 741 12.76 -87.16 -3.92
N GLN A 742 12.47 -88.41 -3.54
CA GLN A 742 13.13 -89.60 -4.05
C GLN A 742 12.39 -90.16 -5.28
N SER A 743 13.12 -90.40 -6.38
CA SER A 743 12.61 -91.09 -7.59
C SER A 743 13.23 -92.47 -7.70
N GLY A 744 12.49 -93.47 -8.18
CA GLY A 744 12.97 -94.85 -8.31
C GLY A 744 14.18 -94.95 -9.26
N VAL A 745 15.20 -95.75 -8.91
CA VAL A 745 16.45 -95.85 -9.69
C VAL A 745 16.22 -96.35 -11.12
N ALA A 746 15.24 -97.25 -11.28
CA ALA A 746 14.85 -97.76 -12.59
C ALA A 746 14.33 -96.65 -13.52
N ASP A 747 13.51 -95.72 -13.02
CA ASP A 747 12.97 -94.62 -13.83
C ASP A 747 14.00 -93.51 -14.04
N ALA A 748 14.81 -93.26 -13.02
CA ALA A 748 15.67 -92.09 -12.94
C ALA A 748 17.04 -92.29 -13.62
N ILE A 749 17.57 -93.51 -13.61
CA ILE A 749 18.84 -93.88 -14.26
C ILE A 749 18.63 -95.02 -15.26
N GLY A 750 17.84 -96.04 -14.89
CA GLY A 750 17.59 -97.21 -15.76
C GLY A 750 16.99 -96.83 -17.11
N ALA A 751 15.89 -96.08 -17.14
CA ALA A 751 15.21 -95.72 -18.37
C ALA A 751 16.03 -94.78 -19.28
N PRO A 752 16.74 -93.73 -18.77
CA PRO A 752 17.60 -92.90 -19.60
C PRO A 752 18.84 -93.61 -20.16
N VAL A 753 19.42 -94.57 -19.42
CA VAL A 753 20.62 -95.30 -19.86
C VAL A 753 20.26 -96.54 -20.70
N GLY A 754 19.08 -97.11 -20.48
CA GLY A 754 18.55 -98.27 -21.20
C GLY A 754 19.39 -99.54 -20.99
N ASP A 755 19.39 -100.40 -22.01
CA ASP A 755 20.13 -101.69 -22.02
C ASP A 755 21.65 -101.54 -21.85
N ASN A 756 22.17 -100.31 -21.94
CA ASN A 756 23.58 -100.02 -21.71
C ASN A 756 23.95 -100.04 -20.20
N LEU A 757 22.97 -100.00 -19.29
CA LEU A 757 23.21 -99.99 -17.85
C LEU A 757 23.58 -101.38 -17.34
N VAL A 758 24.69 -101.48 -16.60
CA VAL A 758 25.11 -102.73 -15.95
C VAL A 758 24.85 -102.69 -14.44
N ARG A 759 25.21 -101.61 -13.75
CA ARG A 759 25.04 -101.52 -12.30
C ARG A 759 25.17 -100.07 -11.81
N VAL A 760 24.47 -99.74 -10.73
CA VAL A 760 24.62 -98.49 -9.98
C VAL A 760 25.01 -98.81 -8.55
N PHE A 761 26.05 -98.14 -8.03
CA PHE A 761 26.40 -98.15 -6.62
C PHE A 761 26.24 -96.77 -6.00
N ASN A 762 25.79 -96.73 -4.75
CA ASN A 762 25.82 -95.54 -3.92
C ASN A 762 26.46 -95.86 -2.58
N PHE A 763 27.31 -94.95 -2.10
CA PHE A 763 27.82 -95.00 -0.73
C PHE A 763 27.14 -93.93 0.09
N ASN A 764 26.38 -94.33 1.11
CA ASN A 764 25.80 -93.38 2.04
C ASN A 764 26.84 -92.99 3.09
N ASN A 765 27.35 -91.76 3.01
CA ASN A 765 28.40 -91.29 3.90
C ASN A 765 27.95 -91.13 5.37
N ALA A 766 26.64 -91.05 5.65
CA ALA A 766 26.12 -90.97 7.01
C ALA A 766 26.07 -92.36 7.69
N THR A 767 25.63 -93.39 6.98
CA THR A 767 25.51 -94.76 7.52
C THR A 767 26.73 -95.65 7.24
N LYS A 768 27.67 -95.17 6.39
CA LYS A 768 28.85 -95.91 5.92
C LYS A 768 28.52 -97.23 5.21
N ALA A 769 27.31 -97.34 4.63
CA ALA A 769 26.86 -98.51 3.91
C ALA A 769 26.87 -98.30 2.39
N TRP A 770 27.12 -99.38 1.65
CA TRP A 770 26.97 -99.42 0.19
C TRP A 770 25.60 -100.00 -0.15
N THR A 771 24.93 -99.37 -1.12
CA THR A 771 23.72 -99.89 -1.75
C THR A 771 23.92 -100.00 -3.25
N PHE A 772 23.18 -100.88 -3.89
CA PHE A 772 23.33 -101.11 -5.32
C PHE A 772 22.04 -101.47 -6.04
N TYR A 773 22.05 -101.21 -7.34
CA TYR A 773 21.00 -101.56 -8.28
C TYR A 773 21.62 -102.19 -9.53
N ASP A 774 21.13 -103.37 -9.93
CA ASP A 774 21.46 -104.07 -11.16
C ASP A 774 20.16 -104.35 -11.93
N PRO A 775 20.07 -103.98 -13.23
CA PRO A 775 18.85 -104.19 -14.02
C PRO A 775 18.63 -105.66 -14.44
N ASP A 776 19.57 -106.57 -14.19
CA ASP A 776 19.39 -108.00 -14.46
C ASP A 776 18.22 -108.56 -13.61
N PRO A 777 17.15 -109.11 -14.23
CA PRO A 777 16.00 -109.65 -13.50
C PRO A 777 16.38 -110.75 -12.51
N ASP A 778 17.44 -111.53 -12.78
CA ASP A 778 17.91 -112.59 -11.89
C ASP A 778 18.52 -112.04 -10.59
N LEU A 779 18.86 -110.74 -10.56
CA LEU A 779 19.41 -110.02 -9.40
C LEU A 779 18.41 -109.05 -8.75
N ALA A 780 17.15 -109.03 -9.20
CA ALA A 780 16.15 -108.07 -8.73
C ALA A 780 15.97 -108.10 -7.20
N ASP A 781 15.93 -109.28 -6.58
CA ASP A 781 15.78 -109.45 -5.13
C ASP A 781 17.03 -109.04 -4.33
N ALA A 782 18.18 -108.91 -4.99
CA ALA A 782 19.44 -108.49 -4.36
C ALA A 782 19.63 -106.96 -4.36
N ASN A 783 18.81 -106.22 -5.10
CA ASN A 783 18.92 -104.77 -5.21
C ASN A 783 18.55 -104.08 -3.88
N THR A 784 19.45 -103.23 -3.41
CA THR A 784 19.33 -102.50 -2.13
C THR A 784 19.22 -100.98 -2.33
N LEU A 785 19.49 -100.49 -3.53
CA LEU A 785 19.30 -99.10 -3.93
C LEU A 785 17.96 -99.00 -4.68
N SER A 786 16.93 -98.53 -4.01
CA SER A 786 15.59 -98.37 -4.60
C SER A 786 15.38 -97.01 -5.25
N ASN A 787 15.97 -95.96 -4.68
CA ASN A 787 15.74 -94.57 -5.07
C ASN A 787 17.02 -93.77 -5.26
N VAL A 788 16.95 -92.74 -6.09
CA VAL A 788 17.99 -91.72 -6.25
C VAL A 788 17.58 -90.39 -5.59
N ALA A 789 18.58 -89.67 -5.08
CA ALA A 789 18.43 -88.37 -4.43
C ALA A 789 19.31 -87.32 -5.10
N ALA A 790 18.75 -86.15 -5.40
CA ALA A 790 19.49 -85.03 -5.96
C ALA A 790 20.60 -84.57 -4.99
N GLY A 791 21.78 -84.26 -5.53
CA GLY A 791 22.97 -83.87 -4.77
C GLY A 791 23.80 -85.05 -4.24
N SER A 792 23.38 -86.30 -4.46
CA SER A 792 24.14 -87.51 -4.10
C SER A 792 25.04 -87.99 -5.25
N VAL A 793 26.07 -88.77 -4.91
CA VAL A 793 27.04 -89.29 -5.88
C VAL A 793 26.82 -90.78 -6.12
N TYR A 794 26.79 -91.18 -7.38
CA TYR A 794 26.55 -92.55 -7.84
C TYR A 794 27.66 -93.03 -8.76
N TRP A 795 28.03 -94.30 -8.61
CA TRP A 795 28.90 -95.00 -9.54
C TRP A 795 28.03 -95.78 -10.51
N ILE A 796 28.05 -95.42 -11.79
CA ILE A 796 27.23 -96.02 -12.84
C ILE A 796 28.14 -96.77 -13.81
N LYS A 797 27.94 -98.09 -13.93
CA LYS A 797 28.66 -98.93 -14.90
C LYS A 797 27.84 -99.08 -16.17
N VAL A 798 28.44 -98.79 -17.32
CA VAL A 798 27.82 -98.95 -18.64
C VAL A 798 28.67 -99.84 -19.56
N THR A 799 28.05 -100.47 -20.57
CA THR A 799 28.73 -101.37 -21.52
C THR A 799 29.43 -100.65 -22.68
N ALA A 800 28.95 -99.48 -23.07
CA ALA A 800 29.45 -98.65 -24.16
C ALA A 800 29.31 -97.15 -23.82
N ASP A 801 30.03 -96.29 -24.54
CA ASP A 801 29.93 -94.84 -24.39
C ASP A 801 28.53 -94.34 -24.78
N ALA A 802 27.94 -93.44 -23.99
CA ALA A 802 26.61 -92.87 -24.23
C ALA A 802 26.42 -91.49 -23.61
N ASP A 803 25.73 -90.59 -24.31
CA ASP A 803 25.25 -89.33 -23.76
C ASP A 803 23.80 -89.48 -23.27
N VAL A 804 23.60 -89.33 -21.96
CA VAL A 804 22.31 -89.55 -21.28
C VAL A 804 21.93 -88.35 -20.43
N THR A 805 20.63 -88.04 -20.37
CA THR A 805 20.13 -86.97 -19.50
C THR A 805 19.72 -87.55 -18.16
N LEU A 806 20.47 -87.23 -17.10
CA LEU A 806 20.21 -87.66 -15.73
C LEU A 806 19.89 -86.42 -14.88
N ASN A 807 18.77 -86.47 -14.14
CA ASN A 807 18.25 -85.33 -13.35
C ASN A 807 18.18 -84.01 -14.14
N GLY A 808 17.73 -84.08 -15.39
CA GLY A 808 17.63 -82.91 -16.28
C GLY A 808 18.97 -82.38 -16.82
N THR A 809 20.11 -83.03 -16.53
CA THR A 809 21.43 -82.63 -17.02
C THR A 809 22.01 -83.68 -17.97
N LEU A 810 22.51 -83.25 -19.14
CA LEU A 810 23.20 -84.13 -20.09
C LEU A 810 24.56 -84.58 -19.52
N ARG A 811 24.83 -85.89 -19.57
CA ARG A 811 26.04 -86.54 -19.05
C ARG A 811 26.61 -87.48 -20.11
N SER A 812 27.89 -87.34 -20.40
CA SER A 812 28.64 -88.31 -21.20
C SER A 812 29.17 -89.41 -20.29
N LEU A 813 28.65 -90.63 -20.45
CA LEU A 813 29.13 -91.84 -19.79
C LEU A 813 30.05 -92.61 -20.74
N TYR A 814 31.16 -93.12 -20.21
CA TYR A 814 32.12 -93.92 -20.96
C TYR A 814 32.02 -95.40 -20.55
N ALA A 815 32.32 -96.32 -21.45
CA ALA A 815 32.31 -97.76 -21.21
C ALA A 815 33.13 -98.10 -19.95
N GLY A 816 32.50 -98.79 -18.98
CA GLY A 816 33.05 -99.01 -17.65
C GLY A 816 32.37 -98.16 -16.57
N TRP A 817 33.10 -97.86 -15.49
CA TRP A 817 32.57 -97.17 -14.31
C TRP A 817 32.68 -95.64 -14.44
N ASN A 818 31.57 -94.96 -14.20
CA ASN A 818 31.45 -93.50 -14.22
C ASN A 818 31.01 -92.99 -12.86
N LEU A 819 31.67 -91.96 -12.35
CA LEU A 819 31.26 -91.28 -11.13
C LEU A 819 30.41 -90.06 -11.49
N VAL A 820 29.16 -90.05 -11.04
CA VAL A 820 28.17 -89.03 -11.42
C VAL A 820 27.54 -88.42 -10.18
N SER A 821 27.54 -87.08 -10.07
CA SER A 821 26.64 -86.41 -9.13
C SER A 821 25.26 -86.30 -9.76
N TYR A 822 24.26 -86.89 -9.11
CA TYR A 822 22.89 -86.94 -9.59
C TYR A 822 22.11 -85.68 -9.22
#